data_AF-A0AAW1Q0U4-F1
#
_entry.id   AF-A0AAW1Q0U4-F1
#
_cell.length_a   1.000
_cell.length_b   1.000
_cell.length_c   1.000
_cell.angle_alpha   90.00
_cell.angle_beta   90.00
_cell.angle_gamma   90.00
#
_symmetry.space_group_name_H-M   'P 1'
#
loop_
_entity.id
_entity.type
_entity.pdbx_description
1 polymer ?
#
loop_
_entity_poly.entity_id
_entity_poly.type
_entity_poly.pdbx_seq_one_letter_code
_entity_poly.pdbx_strand_id
1 'polypeptide(L)'
;MGLMMRNLTYKLPQIAPFHTRPCAAINDPSDAKKRCYQILLKPDYKDFSTAAGYPSADQLWDTLMERTDFIPERAVPGNFLLMSFVNWFVDDLFTTSHGTNGTLRDGTNIRFQLSQLYGNTTERGRSLRTLTGGKLKAQMLHGEEFPPPLSTVQANDPSFYMQGPDDALLTPTGPCDPTTFLAMGHPRFNVHPGHVFWNTLMLRQHNHVCDLVSQERPEYSDEQIFQVARTVLQHIVLKIGFQDFVSDTVSPFRNLGWIVYDPDVMRGMDFRINDDWTSYIELNHLYRWHQWIPERLDYRPPVPMSQALWNVPLVTGAPLKVAAEAMMASTIGHMGAHNVPYYLKGITMSTIEDGRYNGLQSFNAYRRYLSFPALTSFEQFNMDAETTRQMRELYGGDIEKVDMFVGLLLEQASEGRNTMLCDTNTVLLTCLAFTALVNHDAVKNAQLWTTDYLTVAGKQYVQAFSLPKTISALVGRPMNCAFMTTGQDCTWKHIFYLPDIMRWQNMYSYIGMDFVTKSFWADGQAWSDATFILWYTALALIGYLALQHHLLMFISRAYRRLDTAYQMIVSMHAAYALIYTLQVIPYTLIVVKATFGSDFMGVVVANYRWIFAFVSMQAVMMLTEGTVRGILKLNLLLVGHHLVWYCVLLVALVHHSILALKVGLWLQVFQAYEFGLYVALLAYRLSAPQRVFQALACAGLGIFGITRIAQTILLLAVYGGSYQRQAKQGDLATFWVTLILVLVVFFIQFYTVSIYYKLLRRGTTARSPGLKADHSGHSEMMPLKGGAASVISLQASAA
;
A
#
# COMPACT_ATOMS: atom_id res chain seq x y z
N MET A 1 4.76 7.93 0.22
CA MET A 1 3.36 7.81 0.66
C MET A 1 2.55 9.02 0.24
N GLY A 2 2.85 10.24 0.71
CA GLY A 2 2.10 11.45 0.35
C GLY A 2 1.84 11.65 -1.14
N LEU A 3 2.88 11.47 -1.99
CA LEU A 3 2.76 11.46 -3.45
C LEU A 3 1.81 10.36 -3.98
N MET A 4 1.91 9.14 -3.47
CA MET A 4 1.03 8.03 -3.85
C MET A 4 -0.43 8.33 -3.48
N MET A 5 -0.65 8.82 -2.25
CA MET A 5 -1.96 9.20 -1.76
C MET A 5 -2.57 10.34 -2.58
N ARG A 6 -1.76 11.36 -2.88
CA ARG A 6 -2.15 12.44 -3.80
C ARG A 6 -2.61 11.85 -5.13
N ASN A 7 -1.79 11.01 -5.76
CA ASN A 7 -2.09 10.50 -7.10
C ASN A 7 -3.31 9.59 -7.15
N LEU A 8 -3.62 8.89 -6.05
CA LEU A 8 -4.87 8.15 -5.90
C LEU A 8 -6.08 9.08 -5.76
N THR A 9 -6.00 10.13 -4.93
CA THR A 9 -7.09 11.13 -4.83
C THR A 9 -7.32 11.90 -6.13
N TYR A 10 -6.27 12.13 -6.94
CA TYR A 10 -6.39 12.79 -8.25
C TYR A 10 -7.09 11.94 -9.31
N LYS A 11 -7.19 10.63 -9.10
CA LYS A 11 -8.05 9.77 -9.94
C LYS A 11 -9.52 10.10 -9.75
N LEU A 12 -9.93 10.69 -8.63
CA LEU A 12 -11.32 11.12 -8.45
C LEU A 12 -11.56 12.47 -9.13
N PRO A 13 -12.75 12.66 -9.73
CA PRO A 13 -13.16 13.99 -10.16
C PRO A 13 -13.24 14.92 -8.95
N GLN A 14 -12.97 16.22 -9.12
CA GLN A 14 -13.10 17.19 -8.04
C GLN A 14 -14.52 17.21 -7.47
N ILE A 15 -15.51 17.19 -8.36
CA ILE A 15 -16.94 17.00 -8.06
C ILE A 15 -17.41 15.87 -8.96
N ALA A 16 -17.98 14.82 -8.38
CA ALA A 16 -18.61 13.78 -9.18
C ALA A 16 -19.83 14.40 -9.91
N PRO A 17 -19.92 14.28 -11.24
CA PRO A 17 -21.02 14.88 -11.98
C PRO A 17 -22.34 14.09 -11.82
N PHE A 18 -22.30 12.95 -11.12
CA PHE A 18 -23.44 12.04 -10.98
C PHE A 18 -23.83 11.87 -9.52
N HIS A 19 -25.12 11.65 -9.30
CA HIS A 19 -25.72 11.46 -7.98
C HIS A 19 -26.69 10.28 -8.03
N THR A 20 -27.08 9.78 -6.86
CA THR A 20 -28.09 8.73 -6.76
C THR A 20 -29.38 9.10 -7.48
N ARG A 21 -30.02 8.11 -8.09
CA ARG A 21 -31.22 8.29 -8.93
C ARG A 21 -32.33 9.15 -8.29
N PRO A 22 -32.62 9.04 -6.98
CA PRO A 22 -33.69 9.83 -6.35
C PRO A 22 -33.40 11.33 -6.32
N CYS A 23 -32.13 11.73 -6.47
CA CYS A 23 -31.71 13.12 -6.43
C CYS A 23 -32.29 13.99 -7.54
N ALA A 24 -32.65 13.38 -8.68
CA ALA A 24 -33.29 14.10 -9.77
C ALA A 24 -34.66 14.70 -9.36
N ALA A 25 -35.29 14.19 -8.30
CA ALA A 25 -36.55 14.71 -7.78
C ALA A 25 -36.39 15.80 -6.70
N ILE A 26 -35.16 16.11 -6.27
CA ILE A 26 -34.89 17.12 -5.24
C ILE A 26 -34.61 18.46 -5.92
N ASN A 27 -35.59 19.37 -5.87
CA ASN A 27 -35.49 20.67 -6.54
C ASN A 27 -34.62 21.69 -5.78
N ASP A 28 -34.49 21.56 -4.45
CA ASP A 28 -33.67 22.45 -3.62
C ASP A 28 -32.20 22.00 -3.67
N PRO A 29 -31.28 22.79 -4.24
CA PRO A 29 -29.86 22.43 -4.32
C PRO A 29 -29.22 22.21 -2.94
N SER A 30 -29.69 22.92 -1.91
CA SER A 30 -29.18 22.79 -0.55
C SER A 30 -29.60 21.45 0.07
N ASP A 31 -30.84 21.01 -0.14
CA ASP A 31 -31.33 19.71 0.30
C ASP A 31 -30.66 18.57 -0.48
N ALA A 32 -30.51 18.73 -1.80
CA ALA A 32 -29.80 17.78 -2.64
C ALA A 32 -28.36 17.56 -2.14
N LYS A 33 -27.63 18.64 -1.81
CA LYS A 33 -26.27 18.54 -1.25
C LYS A 33 -26.21 17.75 0.06
N LYS A 34 -27.26 17.80 0.89
CA LYS A 34 -27.32 17.05 2.16
C LYS A 34 -27.66 15.58 1.96
N ARG A 35 -28.56 15.29 1.02
CA ARG A 35 -29.22 13.99 0.91
C ARG A 35 -28.66 13.11 -0.21
N CYS A 36 -28.03 13.68 -1.23
CA CYS A 36 -27.57 12.92 -2.38
C CYS A 36 -26.22 12.26 -2.16
N TYR A 37 -26.12 10.96 -2.38
CA TYR A 37 -24.78 10.37 -2.55
C TYR A 37 -24.25 10.72 -3.95
N GLN A 38 -22.95 10.93 -4.04
CA GLN A 38 -22.24 11.01 -5.32
C GLN A 38 -22.10 9.61 -5.94
N ILE A 39 -22.02 9.57 -7.27
CA ILE A 39 -21.66 8.36 -8.03
C ILE A 39 -20.42 8.68 -8.86
N LEU A 40 -19.40 7.84 -8.74
CA LEU A 40 -18.11 8.00 -9.37
C LEU A 40 -18.15 7.80 -10.88
N LEU A 41 -18.79 6.71 -11.32
CA LEU A 41 -18.95 6.39 -12.73
C LEU A 41 -20.30 6.87 -13.24
N LYS A 42 -20.39 7.14 -14.55
CA LYS A 42 -21.67 7.49 -15.18
C LYS A 42 -22.69 6.37 -14.92
N PRO A 43 -23.86 6.65 -14.31
CA PRO A 43 -24.88 5.65 -14.09
C PRO A 43 -25.31 4.96 -15.38
N ASP A 44 -25.51 3.65 -15.30
CA ASP A 44 -25.88 2.77 -16.41
C ASP A 44 -27.17 2.01 -16.07
N TYR A 45 -28.31 2.57 -16.48
CA TYR A 45 -29.64 2.06 -16.16
C TYR A 45 -30.05 0.91 -17.09
N LYS A 46 -29.44 -0.25 -16.88
CA LYS A 46 -29.75 -1.49 -17.60
C LYS A 46 -30.97 -2.22 -17.01
N ASP A 47 -31.53 -3.14 -17.78
CA ASP A 47 -32.43 -4.15 -17.24
C ASP A 47 -31.61 -5.20 -16.48
N PHE A 48 -31.77 -5.24 -15.15
CA PHE A 48 -31.13 -6.21 -14.26
C PHE A 48 -32.02 -7.42 -13.96
N SER A 49 -33.04 -7.67 -14.78
CA SER A 49 -33.90 -8.85 -14.67
C SER A 49 -33.17 -10.15 -14.99
N THR A 50 -33.71 -11.25 -14.49
CA THR A 50 -33.28 -12.61 -14.88
C THR A 50 -33.48 -12.87 -16.37
N ALA A 51 -34.50 -12.25 -16.99
CA ALA A 51 -34.72 -12.31 -18.44
C ALA A 51 -33.59 -11.65 -19.23
N ALA A 52 -32.98 -10.58 -18.70
CA ALA A 52 -31.78 -9.95 -19.26
C ALA A 52 -30.46 -10.70 -18.92
N GLY A 53 -30.57 -11.85 -18.23
CA GLY A 53 -29.44 -12.69 -17.85
C GLY A 53 -28.60 -12.12 -16.71
N TYR A 54 -29.22 -11.42 -15.77
CA TYR A 54 -28.64 -11.09 -14.46
C TYR A 54 -29.23 -11.99 -13.37
N PRO A 55 -28.44 -12.48 -12.41
CA PRO A 55 -28.98 -13.26 -11.30
C PRO A 55 -29.79 -12.36 -10.35
N SER A 56 -30.86 -12.89 -9.75
CA SER A 56 -31.57 -12.19 -8.68
C SER A 56 -30.68 -12.05 -7.43
N ALA A 57 -31.04 -11.12 -6.54
CA ALA A 57 -30.32 -10.97 -5.27
C ALA A 57 -30.42 -12.24 -4.40
N ASP A 58 -31.57 -12.92 -4.40
CA ASP A 58 -31.74 -14.22 -3.74
C ASP A 58 -30.81 -15.29 -4.32
N GLN A 59 -30.72 -15.42 -5.64
CA GLN A 59 -29.83 -16.40 -6.28
C GLN A 59 -28.37 -16.15 -5.91
N LEU A 60 -27.93 -14.89 -5.89
CA LEU A 60 -26.58 -14.52 -5.44
C LEU A 60 -26.38 -14.85 -3.96
N TRP A 61 -27.37 -14.57 -3.12
CA TRP A 61 -27.30 -14.85 -1.69
C TRP A 61 -27.17 -16.35 -1.41
N ASP A 62 -28.14 -17.13 -1.87
CA ASP A 62 -28.27 -18.56 -1.58
C ASP A 62 -27.07 -19.35 -2.16
N THR A 63 -26.47 -18.86 -3.24
CA THR A 63 -25.38 -19.56 -3.94
C THR A 63 -23.99 -19.08 -3.54
N LEU A 64 -23.75 -17.80 -3.25
CA LEU A 64 -22.38 -17.27 -3.11
C LEU A 64 -22.09 -16.57 -1.78
N MET A 65 -23.11 -16.12 -1.03
CA MET A 65 -22.88 -15.19 0.08
C MET A 65 -23.07 -15.83 1.46
N GLU A 66 -24.12 -16.61 1.63
CA GLU A 66 -24.51 -17.15 2.94
C GLU A 66 -23.40 -18.00 3.56
N ARG A 67 -23.11 -17.71 4.84
CA ARG A 67 -22.16 -18.49 5.62
C ARG A 67 -22.71 -19.89 5.87
N THR A 68 -22.00 -20.88 5.35
CA THR A 68 -22.21 -22.30 5.69
C THR A 68 -21.33 -22.68 6.88
N ASP A 69 -20.03 -22.41 6.79
CA ASP A 69 -19.04 -22.58 7.84
C ASP A 69 -18.27 -21.27 8.06
N PHE A 70 -17.89 -20.98 9.30
CA PHE A 70 -17.09 -19.79 9.57
C PHE A 70 -15.67 -19.97 9.03
N ILE A 71 -15.29 -19.13 8.07
CA ILE A 71 -13.94 -19.08 7.51
C ILE A 71 -13.19 -17.93 8.20
N PRO A 72 -12.24 -18.20 9.12
CA PRO A 72 -11.49 -17.15 9.79
C PRO A 72 -10.45 -16.52 8.85
N GLU A 73 -10.17 -15.23 9.03
CA GLU A 73 -9.06 -14.56 8.35
C GLU A 73 -7.72 -15.06 8.91
N ARG A 74 -6.91 -15.71 8.05
CA ARG A 74 -5.64 -16.35 8.46
C ARG A 74 -4.40 -15.57 8.06
N ALA A 75 -4.47 -14.80 6.98
CA ALA A 75 -3.31 -14.12 6.41
C ALA A 75 -2.95 -12.86 7.22
N VAL A 76 -3.97 -12.15 7.70
CA VAL A 76 -3.82 -11.02 8.62
C VAL A 76 -4.91 -11.12 9.69
N PRO A 77 -4.69 -11.88 10.79
CA PRO A 77 -5.75 -12.28 11.73
C PRO A 77 -6.18 -11.12 12.64
N GLY A 78 -6.94 -10.19 12.05
CA GLY A 78 -7.62 -9.11 12.76
C GLY A 78 -8.66 -9.64 13.73
N ASN A 79 -9.02 -8.82 14.71
CA ASN A 79 -9.96 -9.20 15.75
C ASN A 79 -11.29 -8.42 15.67
N PHE A 80 -12.30 -8.79 16.44
CA PHE A 80 -13.58 -8.10 16.40
C PHE A 80 -13.51 -6.66 16.94
N LEU A 81 -12.48 -6.32 17.73
CA LEU A 81 -12.22 -4.93 18.12
C LEU A 81 -11.93 -4.05 16.89
N LEU A 82 -11.21 -4.57 15.89
CA LEU A 82 -11.01 -3.91 14.58
C LEU A 82 -12.32 -3.74 13.81
N MET A 83 -13.05 -4.83 13.57
CA MET A 83 -14.29 -4.78 12.79
C MET A 83 -15.31 -3.84 13.44
N SER A 84 -15.44 -3.88 14.76
CA SER A 84 -16.34 -2.98 15.49
C SER A 84 -15.89 -1.51 15.45
N PHE A 85 -14.58 -1.24 15.42
CA PHE A 85 -14.08 0.13 15.20
C PHE A 85 -14.48 0.63 13.82
N VAL A 86 -14.26 -0.18 12.79
CA VAL A 86 -14.60 0.16 11.41
C VAL A 86 -16.10 0.46 11.30
N ASN A 87 -16.95 -0.41 11.84
CA ASN A 87 -18.40 -0.21 11.81
C ASN A 87 -18.82 1.07 12.56
N TRP A 88 -18.32 1.24 13.79
CA TRP A 88 -18.59 2.44 14.59
C TRP A 88 -18.15 3.71 13.86
N PHE A 89 -16.94 3.70 13.28
CA PHE A 89 -16.32 4.83 12.57
C PHE A 89 -17.12 5.26 11.34
N VAL A 90 -17.55 4.31 10.50
CA VAL A 90 -18.23 4.65 9.24
C VAL A 90 -19.71 4.98 9.40
N ASP A 91 -20.34 4.57 10.50
CA ASP A 91 -21.75 4.89 10.79
C ASP A 91 -22.00 6.39 11.04
N ASP A 92 -20.96 7.22 11.18
CA ASP A 92 -21.07 8.69 11.14
C ASP A 92 -21.17 9.23 9.71
N LEU A 93 -20.61 8.52 8.72
CA LEU A 93 -20.65 8.89 7.32
C LEU A 93 -21.84 8.31 6.56
N PHE A 94 -22.38 7.18 7.02
CA PHE A 94 -23.37 6.37 6.28
C PHE A 94 -24.72 6.28 7.01
N THR A 95 -25.42 7.40 7.12
CA THR A 95 -26.81 7.46 7.58
C THR A 95 -27.77 7.41 6.39
N THR A 96 -27.99 6.21 5.84
CA THR A 96 -28.87 6.02 4.68
C THR A 96 -30.35 5.96 5.08
N SER A 97 -31.18 6.78 4.43
CA SER A 97 -32.63 6.67 4.43
C SER A 97 -33.05 5.78 3.25
N HIS A 98 -33.61 4.62 3.59
CA HIS A 98 -34.19 3.68 2.63
C HIS A 98 -35.70 3.93 2.56
N GLY A 99 -36.16 4.63 1.52
CA GLY A 99 -37.58 4.89 1.27
C GLY A 99 -38.05 4.31 -0.06
N THR A 100 -39.34 4.44 -0.36
CA THR A 100 -39.93 4.02 -1.66
C THR A 100 -39.29 4.69 -2.87
N ASN A 101 -38.66 5.85 -2.65
CA ASN A 101 -38.01 6.63 -3.69
C ASN A 101 -36.54 6.28 -3.92
N GLY A 102 -35.96 5.28 -3.22
CA GLY A 102 -34.56 4.84 -3.38
C GLY A 102 -33.61 5.36 -2.29
N THR A 103 -32.29 5.27 -2.53
CA THR A 103 -31.25 5.53 -1.54
C THR A 103 -30.78 6.98 -1.49
N LEU A 104 -31.05 7.61 -0.36
CA LEU A 104 -30.59 8.95 0.01
C LEU A 104 -29.92 8.89 1.39
N ARG A 105 -29.07 9.87 1.69
CA ARG A 105 -28.69 10.19 3.07
C ARG A 105 -29.90 10.76 3.81
N ASP A 106 -29.93 10.58 5.12
CA ASP A 106 -30.95 11.15 6.00
C ASP A 106 -30.92 12.69 6.03
N GLY A 107 -29.84 13.30 5.52
CA GLY A 107 -29.66 14.75 5.40
C GLY A 107 -29.19 15.44 6.68
N THR A 108 -28.98 14.67 7.75
CA THR A 108 -28.54 15.20 9.06
C THR A 108 -27.03 15.22 9.19
N ASN A 109 -26.33 14.30 8.51
CA ASN A 109 -24.87 14.24 8.53
C ASN A 109 -24.27 14.13 7.12
N ILE A 110 -23.44 15.10 6.77
CA ILE A 110 -22.82 15.23 5.43
C ILE A 110 -21.32 14.90 5.51
N ARG A 111 -20.73 15.06 6.69
CA ARG A 111 -19.30 15.01 6.97
C ARG A 111 -19.07 14.24 8.27
N PHE A 112 -17.84 13.79 8.48
CA PHE A 112 -17.47 13.18 9.74
C PHE A 112 -17.51 14.24 10.85
N GLN A 113 -18.34 14.03 11.87
CA GLN A 113 -18.62 14.96 12.96
C GLN A 113 -18.66 14.29 14.34
N LEU A 114 -18.43 12.98 14.40
CA LEU A 114 -18.61 12.14 15.58
C LEU A 114 -20.07 12.10 16.09
N SER A 115 -21.05 12.10 15.18
CA SER A 115 -22.49 12.00 15.51
C SER A 115 -22.84 10.72 16.28
N GLN A 116 -22.04 9.67 16.12
CA GLN A 116 -22.00 8.47 16.96
C GLN A 116 -22.16 8.78 18.46
N LEU A 117 -21.39 9.78 18.91
CA LEU A 117 -21.23 10.17 20.30
C LEU A 117 -22.07 11.41 20.63
N TYR A 118 -22.05 12.40 19.74
CA TYR A 118 -22.66 13.72 20.00
C TYR A 118 -24.07 13.89 19.43
N GLY A 119 -24.60 12.91 18.71
CA GLY A 119 -25.87 13.03 17.99
C GLY A 119 -25.74 13.76 16.66
N ASN A 120 -26.73 13.55 15.80
CA ASN A 120 -26.86 14.15 14.47
C ASN A 120 -27.70 15.44 14.46
N THR A 121 -28.29 15.82 15.61
CA THR A 121 -29.01 17.08 15.80
C THR A 121 -28.53 17.79 17.06
N THR A 122 -28.69 19.11 17.10
CA THR A 122 -28.33 19.93 18.26
C THR A 122 -29.11 19.52 19.49
N GLU A 123 -30.40 19.19 19.33
CA GLU A 123 -31.28 18.76 20.41
C GLU A 123 -30.80 17.44 21.01
N ARG A 124 -30.51 16.45 20.16
CA ARG A 124 -30.01 15.15 20.60
C ARG A 124 -28.68 15.28 21.34
N GLY A 125 -27.75 16.08 20.81
CA GLY A 125 -26.47 16.35 21.45
C GLY A 125 -26.61 17.07 22.78
N ARG A 126 -27.53 18.04 22.88
CA ARG A 126 -27.84 18.71 24.14
C ARG A 126 -28.41 17.75 25.19
N SER A 127 -29.30 16.83 24.79
CA SER A 127 -29.88 15.83 25.69
C SER A 127 -28.84 14.85 26.25
N LEU A 128 -27.72 14.65 25.54
CA LEU A 128 -26.59 13.80 25.97
C LEU A 128 -25.53 14.53 26.83
N ARG A 129 -25.57 15.86 26.91
CA ARG A 129 -24.59 16.67 27.66
C ARG A 129 -25.03 16.93 29.09
N THR A 130 -24.07 17.03 30.01
CA THR A 130 -24.33 17.51 31.39
C THR A 130 -24.65 18.99 31.41
N LEU A 131 -24.22 19.74 30.38
CA LEU A 131 -24.22 21.20 30.33
C LEU A 131 -23.44 21.83 31.50
N THR A 132 -22.47 21.08 32.03
CA THR A 132 -21.54 21.54 33.05
C THR A 132 -20.16 20.94 32.79
N GLY A 133 -19.14 21.80 32.74
CA GLY A 133 -17.74 21.40 32.53
C GLY A 133 -17.45 20.80 31.15
N GLY A 134 -18.32 21.05 30.17
CA GLY A 134 -18.22 20.54 28.80
C GLY A 134 -18.58 19.06 28.65
N LYS A 135 -18.97 18.36 29.72
CA LYS A 135 -19.02 16.89 29.75
C LYS A 135 -20.26 16.26 29.10
N LEU A 136 -20.12 14.99 28.74
CA LEU A 136 -21.23 14.11 28.40
C LEU A 136 -21.79 13.44 29.67
N LYS A 137 -23.11 13.23 29.69
CA LYS A 137 -23.76 12.45 30.75
C LYS A 137 -23.20 11.04 30.78
N ALA A 138 -22.99 10.50 31.97
CA ALA A 138 -22.50 9.15 32.19
C ALA A 138 -23.16 8.54 33.42
N GLN A 139 -23.17 7.22 33.50
CA GLN A 139 -23.44 6.47 34.73
C GLN A 139 -22.15 5.77 35.19
N MET A 140 -22.03 5.53 36.49
CA MET A 140 -20.90 4.79 37.06
C MET A 140 -21.28 3.34 37.28
N LEU A 141 -20.62 2.43 36.56
CA LEU A 141 -20.75 0.98 36.75
C LEU A 141 -19.36 0.39 36.99
N HIS A 142 -19.21 -0.44 38.02
CA HIS A 142 -17.92 -1.06 38.39
C HIS A 142 -16.77 -0.06 38.59
N GLY A 143 -17.07 1.18 38.98
CA GLY A 143 -16.07 2.25 39.12
C GLY A 143 -15.61 2.88 37.81
N GLU A 144 -16.29 2.60 36.69
CA GLU A 144 -16.00 3.15 35.36
C GLU A 144 -17.21 3.92 34.80
N GLU A 145 -16.96 4.93 33.97
CA GLU A 145 -18.03 5.66 33.28
C GLU A 145 -18.56 4.85 32.09
N PHE A 146 -19.88 4.73 32.01
CA PHE A 146 -20.64 4.20 30.88
C PHE A 146 -21.66 5.23 30.39
N PRO A 147 -22.13 5.17 29.13
CA PRO A 147 -23.24 5.99 28.68
C PRO A 147 -24.49 5.80 29.58
N PRO A 148 -25.33 6.81 29.77
CA PRO A 148 -26.44 6.75 30.71
C PRO A 148 -27.56 5.82 30.20
N PRO A 149 -28.38 5.23 31.09
CA PRO A 149 -29.55 4.47 30.67
C PRO A 149 -30.51 5.35 29.87
N LEU A 150 -31.18 4.76 28.87
CA LEU A 150 -32.14 5.46 28.02
C LEU A 150 -33.24 6.14 28.85
N SER A 151 -33.77 5.44 29.86
CA SER A 151 -34.78 5.95 30.79
C SER A 151 -34.36 7.25 31.49
N THR A 152 -33.07 7.40 31.82
CA THR A 152 -32.55 8.60 32.51
C THR A 152 -32.55 9.83 31.61
N VAL A 153 -32.27 9.64 30.32
CA VAL A 153 -32.34 10.73 29.34
C VAL A 153 -33.79 11.05 28.99
N GLN A 154 -34.62 10.01 28.81
CA GLN A 154 -36.06 10.16 28.51
C GLN A 154 -36.85 10.86 29.61
N ALA A 155 -36.43 10.74 30.87
CA ALA A 155 -37.04 11.48 31.97
C ALA A 155 -36.94 13.02 31.80
N ASN A 156 -35.90 13.50 31.11
CA ASN A 156 -35.69 14.93 30.84
C ASN A 156 -36.08 15.33 29.41
N ASP A 157 -36.01 14.40 28.46
CA ASP A 157 -36.37 14.58 27.06
C ASP A 157 -37.18 13.37 26.57
N PRO A 158 -38.52 13.39 26.74
CA PRO A 158 -39.38 12.28 26.34
C PRO A 158 -39.35 11.95 24.84
N SER A 159 -38.84 12.87 24.00
CA SER A 159 -38.69 12.66 22.56
C SER A 159 -37.43 11.87 22.20
N PHE A 160 -36.50 11.70 23.15
CA PHE A 160 -35.28 10.96 22.92
C PHE A 160 -35.56 9.48 22.71
N TYR A 161 -35.11 8.94 21.57
CA TYR A 161 -35.32 7.54 21.22
C TYR A 161 -34.00 6.83 20.85
N MET A 162 -34.03 5.52 21.03
CA MET A 162 -33.10 4.56 20.43
C MET A 162 -33.92 3.60 19.58
N GLN A 163 -33.35 3.10 18.49
CA GLN A 163 -33.97 2.06 17.69
C GLN A 163 -33.79 0.72 18.39
N GLY A 164 -34.83 -0.11 18.35
CA GLY A 164 -34.80 -1.49 18.79
C GLY A 164 -34.68 -2.46 17.61
N PRO A 165 -34.62 -3.77 17.89
CA PRO A 165 -34.68 -4.81 16.87
C PRO A 165 -36.01 -4.79 16.12
N ASP A 166 -35.95 -4.80 14.78
CA ASP A 166 -37.13 -4.96 13.91
C ASP A 166 -37.50 -6.44 13.68
N ASP A 167 -36.56 -7.37 13.92
CA ASP A 167 -36.71 -8.81 13.71
C ASP A 167 -36.72 -9.58 15.05
N ALA A 168 -37.81 -10.31 15.30
CA ALA A 168 -38.01 -11.13 16.49
C ALA A 168 -37.02 -12.31 16.61
N LEU A 169 -36.35 -12.72 15.53
CA LEU A 169 -35.33 -13.78 15.56
C LEU A 169 -33.99 -13.30 16.14
N LEU A 170 -33.77 -11.99 16.24
CA LEU A 170 -32.55 -11.37 16.78
C LEU A 170 -32.76 -10.76 18.17
N THR A 171 -33.80 -11.19 18.91
CA THR A 171 -34.12 -10.68 20.26
C THR A 171 -33.95 -11.73 21.36
N PRO A 172 -32.72 -12.05 21.80
CA PRO A 172 -32.52 -12.88 23.00
C PRO A 172 -33.09 -12.24 24.27
N THR A 173 -33.23 -10.90 24.29
CA THR A 173 -33.55 -10.09 25.48
C THR A 173 -34.94 -9.44 25.44
N GLY A 174 -35.73 -9.65 24.39
CA GLY A 174 -37.04 -9.00 24.22
C GLY A 174 -36.97 -7.58 23.60
N PRO A 175 -38.07 -6.81 23.62
CA PRO A 175 -38.14 -5.48 22.99
C PRO A 175 -37.20 -4.47 23.65
N CYS A 176 -37.04 -3.29 23.03
CA CYS A 176 -36.25 -2.17 23.56
C CYS A 176 -36.64 -1.87 25.02
N ASP A 177 -35.82 -2.31 25.97
CA ASP A 177 -35.98 -2.05 27.39
C ASP A 177 -35.21 -0.77 27.76
N PRO A 178 -35.91 0.34 28.08
CA PRO A 178 -35.27 1.62 28.39
C PRO A 178 -34.36 1.59 29.62
N THR A 179 -34.44 0.56 30.47
CA THR A 179 -33.60 0.42 31.65
C THR A 179 -32.26 -0.25 31.36
N THR A 180 -32.20 -1.11 30.35
CA THR A 180 -30.96 -1.79 29.91
C THR A 180 -30.31 -1.11 28.71
N PHE A 181 -31.08 -0.47 27.82
CA PHE A 181 -30.57 0.27 26.68
C PHE A 181 -29.85 1.55 27.13
N LEU A 182 -28.82 1.93 26.40
CA LEU A 182 -28.07 3.17 26.65
C LEU A 182 -28.50 4.29 25.71
N ALA A 183 -28.54 5.52 26.21
CA ALA A 183 -28.69 6.70 25.38
C ALA A 183 -27.35 7.09 24.76
N MET A 184 -27.29 7.08 23.42
CA MET A 184 -26.08 7.37 22.63
C MET A 184 -26.39 8.30 21.45
N GLY A 185 -25.36 8.84 20.81
CA GLY A 185 -25.52 9.79 19.71
C GLY A 185 -26.21 9.20 18.48
N HIS A 186 -25.91 7.97 18.08
CA HIS A 186 -26.63 7.32 16.98
C HIS A 186 -27.74 6.36 17.49
N PRO A 187 -28.99 6.45 17.00
CA PRO A 187 -30.10 5.61 17.46
C PRO A 187 -29.91 4.08 17.39
N ARG A 188 -29.01 3.56 16.53
CA ARG A 188 -28.77 2.11 16.32
C ARG A 188 -27.69 1.52 17.22
N PHE A 189 -27.05 2.31 18.08
CA PHE A 189 -25.80 1.89 18.69
C PHE A 189 -25.92 0.86 19.82
N ASN A 190 -27.14 0.45 20.17
CA ASN A 190 -27.39 -0.72 21.03
C ASN A 190 -27.38 -2.06 20.25
N VAL A 191 -27.25 -2.05 18.90
CA VAL A 191 -27.33 -3.27 18.05
C VAL A 191 -26.29 -4.34 18.41
N HIS A 192 -25.05 -3.98 18.75
CA HIS A 192 -24.02 -4.97 19.03
C HIS A 192 -22.99 -4.43 20.03
N PRO A 193 -22.30 -5.31 20.78
CA PRO A 193 -21.43 -4.89 21.89
C PRO A 193 -20.27 -3.99 21.46
N GLY A 194 -19.77 -4.16 20.22
CA GLY A 194 -18.76 -3.28 19.65
C GLY A 194 -19.14 -1.80 19.62
N HIS A 195 -20.38 -1.44 19.26
CA HIS A 195 -20.84 -0.05 19.27
C HIS A 195 -20.86 0.52 20.68
N VAL A 196 -21.39 -0.25 21.64
CA VAL A 196 -21.42 0.13 23.06
C VAL A 196 -20.01 0.34 23.60
N PHE A 197 -19.08 -0.56 23.27
CA PHE A 197 -17.67 -0.47 23.68
C PHE A 197 -17.01 0.82 23.18
N TRP A 198 -17.07 1.10 21.87
CA TRP A 198 -16.41 2.28 21.29
C TRP A 198 -17.03 3.59 21.76
N ASN A 199 -18.36 3.65 21.90
CA ASN A 199 -19.01 4.83 22.49
C ASN A 199 -18.59 5.05 23.94
N THR A 200 -18.53 3.98 24.73
CA THR A 200 -18.09 4.07 26.13
C THR A 200 -16.64 4.54 26.23
N LEU A 201 -15.75 3.97 25.42
CA LEU A 201 -14.34 4.35 25.41
C LEU A 201 -14.15 5.82 25.02
N MET A 202 -14.84 6.28 23.98
CA MET A 202 -14.72 7.66 23.48
C MET A 202 -15.44 8.67 24.37
N LEU A 203 -16.53 8.30 25.03
CA LEU A 203 -17.16 9.12 26.07
C LEU A 203 -16.18 9.38 27.22
N ARG A 204 -15.47 8.35 27.68
CA ARG A 204 -14.43 8.49 28.72
C ARG A 204 -13.30 9.41 28.27
N GLN A 205 -12.86 9.27 27.01
CA GLN A 205 -11.84 10.19 26.47
C GLN A 205 -12.37 11.62 26.41
N HIS A 206 -13.64 11.83 26.03
CA HIS A 206 -14.26 13.16 25.99
C HIS A 206 -14.25 13.83 27.36
N ASN A 207 -14.78 13.14 28.37
CA ASN A 207 -14.87 13.69 29.73
C ASN A 207 -13.48 13.96 30.33
N HIS A 208 -12.49 13.11 30.04
CA HIS A 208 -11.11 13.33 30.45
C HIS A 208 -10.50 14.57 29.78
N VAL A 209 -10.71 14.74 28.47
CA VAL A 209 -10.23 15.95 27.76
C VAL A 209 -10.91 17.20 28.29
N CYS A 210 -12.20 17.15 28.64
CA CYS A 210 -12.89 18.27 29.28
C CYS A 210 -12.19 18.69 30.59
N ASP A 211 -11.75 17.73 31.40
CA ASP A 211 -11.00 18.01 32.64
C ASP A 211 -9.65 18.67 32.34
N LEU A 212 -8.91 18.18 31.35
CA LEU A 212 -7.63 18.77 30.94
C LEU A 212 -7.79 20.22 30.45
N VAL A 213 -8.79 20.46 29.60
CA VAL A 213 -9.10 21.78 29.04
C VAL A 213 -9.55 22.72 30.16
N SER A 214 -10.43 22.27 31.05
CA SER A 214 -10.92 23.08 32.17
C SER A 214 -9.82 23.44 33.17
N GLN A 215 -8.81 22.59 33.35
CA GLN A 215 -7.65 22.87 34.20
C GLN A 215 -6.71 23.92 33.58
N GLU A 216 -6.48 23.85 32.26
CA GLU A 216 -5.63 24.81 31.55
C GLU A 216 -6.34 26.16 31.31
N ARG A 217 -7.66 26.12 31.08
CA ARG A 217 -8.51 27.27 30.74
C ARG A 217 -9.71 27.40 31.68
N PRO A 218 -9.52 27.78 32.96
CA PRO A 218 -10.62 27.95 33.92
C PRO A 218 -11.64 29.01 33.51
N GLU A 219 -11.26 29.91 32.61
CA GLU A 219 -12.12 30.97 32.05
C GLU A 219 -13.10 30.48 30.98
N TYR A 220 -12.93 29.26 30.46
CA TYR A 220 -13.81 28.74 29.40
C TYR A 220 -15.19 28.35 29.94
N SER A 221 -16.22 28.71 29.18
CA SER A 221 -17.59 28.24 29.40
C SER A 221 -17.74 26.74 29.08
N ASP A 222 -18.84 26.13 29.56
CA ASP A 222 -19.23 24.76 29.22
C ASP A 222 -19.18 24.49 27.70
N GLU A 223 -19.74 25.40 26.91
CA GLU A 223 -19.80 25.26 25.45
C GLU A 223 -18.40 25.30 24.82
N GLN A 224 -17.53 26.20 25.29
CA GLN A 224 -16.16 26.27 24.79
C GLN A 224 -15.38 24.98 25.10
N ILE A 225 -15.48 24.47 26.33
CA ILE A 225 -14.83 23.21 26.72
C ILE A 225 -15.35 22.05 25.87
N PHE A 226 -16.68 21.95 25.69
CA PHE A 226 -17.31 20.91 24.89
C PHE A 226 -16.82 20.92 23.43
N GLN A 227 -16.76 22.09 22.78
CA GLN A 227 -16.32 22.19 21.38
C GLN A 227 -14.83 21.86 21.22
N VAL A 228 -13.98 22.30 22.16
CA VAL A 228 -12.56 21.93 22.17
C VAL A 228 -12.39 20.43 22.34
N ALA A 229 -13.05 19.81 23.33
CA ALA A 229 -12.98 18.38 23.57
C ALA A 229 -13.52 17.56 22.37
N ARG A 230 -14.58 18.05 21.72
CA ARG A 230 -15.11 17.46 20.48
C ARG A 230 -14.08 17.46 19.36
N THR A 231 -13.41 18.57 19.11
CA THR A 231 -12.38 18.65 18.05
C THR A 231 -11.16 17.80 18.40
N VAL A 232 -10.70 17.80 19.66
CA VAL A 232 -9.62 16.90 20.13
C VAL A 232 -9.96 15.43 19.80
N LEU A 233 -11.18 15.00 20.10
CA LEU A 233 -11.62 13.64 19.80
C LEU A 233 -11.73 13.34 18.31
N GLN A 234 -12.13 14.29 17.47
CA GLN A 234 -12.09 14.13 16.02
C GLN A 234 -10.67 13.80 15.55
N HIS A 235 -9.66 14.53 16.04
CA HIS A 235 -8.26 14.23 15.73
C HIS A 235 -7.81 12.86 16.25
N ILE A 236 -8.22 12.45 17.46
CA ILE A 236 -7.92 11.12 18.00
C ILE A 236 -8.52 10.02 17.10
N VAL A 237 -9.79 10.13 16.73
CA VAL A 237 -10.45 9.11 15.93
C VAL A 237 -9.86 9.04 14.52
N LEU A 238 -9.52 10.18 13.91
CA LEU A 238 -8.76 10.21 12.66
C LEU A 238 -7.39 9.56 12.83
N LYS A 239 -6.67 9.85 13.92
CA LYS A 239 -5.38 9.22 14.23
C LYS A 239 -5.50 7.70 14.32
N ILE A 240 -6.53 7.18 15.00
CA ILE A 240 -6.82 5.73 15.03
C ILE A 240 -7.09 5.20 13.61
N GLY A 241 -7.92 5.91 12.85
CA GLY A 241 -8.24 5.56 11.47
C GLY A 241 -7.00 5.43 10.57
N PHE A 242 -6.08 6.40 10.63
CA PHE A 242 -4.86 6.39 9.81
C PHE A 242 -3.78 5.45 10.33
N GLN A 243 -3.47 5.51 11.62
CA GLN A 243 -2.28 4.88 12.18
C GLN A 243 -2.50 3.48 12.73
N ASP A 244 -3.70 3.15 13.20
CA ASP A 244 -3.98 1.84 13.78
C ASP A 244 -4.80 1.00 12.79
N PHE A 245 -5.83 1.59 12.18
CA PHE A 245 -6.64 0.89 11.19
C PHE A 245 -5.92 0.79 9.84
N VAL A 246 -5.73 1.89 9.13
CA VAL A 246 -5.17 1.83 7.76
C VAL A 246 -3.72 1.36 7.76
N SER A 247 -2.85 1.95 8.58
CA SER A 247 -1.44 1.55 8.65
C SER A 247 -1.30 0.08 8.98
N ASP A 248 -1.82 -0.36 10.13
CA ASP A 248 -1.40 -1.63 10.71
C ASP A 248 -2.23 -2.82 10.20
N THR A 249 -3.43 -2.60 9.66
CA THR A 249 -4.33 -3.68 9.24
C THR A 249 -4.54 -3.76 7.72
N VAL A 250 -4.96 -2.67 7.08
CA VAL A 250 -5.42 -2.69 5.67
C VAL A 250 -4.29 -2.46 4.67
N SER A 251 -3.30 -1.63 5.03
CA SER A 251 -2.27 -1.20 4.10
C SER A 251 -1.34 -2.36 3.68
N PRO A 252 -1.01 -2.48 2.38
CA PRO A 252 0.06 -3.38 1.95
C PRO A 252 1.43 -2.95 2.52
N PHE A 253 1.53 -1.74 3.07
CA PHE A 253 2.75 -1.14 3.64
C PHE A 253 2.85 -1.21 5.17
N ARG A 254 1.98 -1.98 5.85
CA ARG A 254 1.87 -2.04 7.33
C ARG A 254 3.15 -2.26 8.13
N ASN A 255 4.20 -2.79 7.48
CA ASN A 255 5.48 -3.11 8.11
C ASN A 255 6.47 -1.96 8.21
N LEU A 256 6.09 -0.79 7.70
CA LEU A 256 7.02 0.32 7.55
C LEU A 256 6.83 1.38 8.65
N GLY A 257 5.68 1.41 9.34
CA GLY A 257 5.39 2.44 10.36
C GLY A 257 5.32 3.85 9.77
N TRP A 258 4.94 3.97 8.49
CA TRP A 258 5.06 5.21 7.70
C TRP A 258 3.75 5.98 7.53
N ILE A 259 2.59 5.42 7.90
CA ILE A 259 1.32 6.17 7.84
C ILE A 259 1.11 6.81 9.20
N VAL A 260 1.49 8.09 9.29
CA VAL A 260 1.33 8.93 10.48
C VAL A 260 0.24 9.94 10.22
N TYR A 261 -0.60 10.18 11.22
CA TYR A 261 -1.58 11.26 11.18
C TYR A 261 -0.91 12.58 11.59
N ASP A 262 -0.68 13.45 10.61
CA ASP A 262 -0.15 14.78 10.81
C ASP A 262 -0.92 15.78 9.94
N PRO A 263 -1.84 16.57 10.52
CA PRO A 263 -2.62 17.55 9.78
C PRO A 263 -1.78 18.62 9.07
N ASP A 264 -0.62 19.01 9.62
CA ASP A 264 0.25 20.02 9.00
C ASP A 264 0.88 19.47 7.72
N VAL A 265 1.38 18.23 7.76
CA VAL A 265 1.90 17.54 6.58
C VAL A 265 0.78 17.29 5.57
N MET A 266 -0.40 16.88 6.03
CA MET A 266 -1.56 16.63 5.17
C MET A 266 -2.03 17.88 4.41
N ARG A 267 -2.00 19.05 5.03
CA ARG A 267 -2.33 20.31 4.33
C ARG A 267 -1.26 20.72 3.32
N GLY A 268 0.01 20.39 3.56
CA GLY A 268 1.10 20.66 2.63
C GLY A 268 1.14 19.72 1.42
N MET A 269 0.47 18.58 1.52
CA MET A 269 0.22 17.69 0.39
C MET A 269 -0.95 18.29 -0.40
N ASP A 270 -0.70 18.85 -1.58
CA ASP A 270 -1.70 19.45 -2.49
C ASP A 270 -2.79 18.45 -2.92
N PHE A 271 -3.66 18.07 -1.98
CA PHE A 271 -4.82 17.23 -2.18
C PHE A 271 -5.93 18.06 -2.79
N ARG A 272 -6.81 17.42 -3.56
CA ARG A 272 -8.04 18.05 -4.04
C ARG A 272 -9.00 18.25 -2.86
N ILE A 273 -8.85 19.38 -2.17
CA ILE A 273 -9.77 19.83 -1.13
C ILE A 273 -11.01 20.41 -1.84
N ASN A 274 -12.18 19.90 -1.46
CA ASN A 274 -13.48 20.32 -1.98
C ASN A 274 -14.45 20.57 -0.81
N ASP A 275 -14.87 21.82 -0.65
CA ASP A 275 -15.85 22.23 0.35
C ASP A 275 -17.27 21.68 0.07
N ASP A 276 -17.51 21.22 -1.14
CA ASP A 276 -18.74 20.56 -1.58
C ASP A 276 -18.65 19.03 -1.61
N TRP A 277 -17.54 18.44 -1.13
CA TRP A 277 -17.41 16.99 -1.08
C TRP A 277 -18.52 16.34 -0.24
N THR A 278 -19.08 15.26 -0.77
CA THR A 278 -20.06 14.39 -0.11
C THR A 278 -19.70 12.94 -0.37
N SER A 279 -20.12 12.03 0.52
CA SER A 279 -19.85 10.60 0.37
C SER A 279 -20.34 10.04 -0.97
N TYR A 280 -19.56 9.11 -1.51
CA TYR A 280 -19.91 8.29 -2.68
C TYR A 280 -20.74 7.08 -2.24
N ILE A 281 -21.75 6.70 -3.01
CA ILE A 281 -22.52 5.47 -2.73
C ILE A 281 -21.64 4.23 -2.87
N GLU A 282 -20.64 4.27 -3.76
CA GLU A 282 -19.66 3.19 -3.92
C GLU A 282 -18.86 2.97 -2.64
N LEU A 283 -18.56 4.04 -1.88
CA LEU A 283 -17.88 3.92 -0.60
C LEU A 283 -18.80 3.29 0.46
N ASN A 284 -20.10 3.62 0.45
CA ASN A 284 -21.10 3.01 1.33
C ASN A 284 -21.20 1.50 1.09
N HIS A 285 -21.33 1.08 -0.18
CA HIS A 285 -21.41 -0.33 -0.55
C HIS A 285 -20.10 -1.07 -0.30
N LEU A 286 -18.97 -0.44 -0.60
CA LEU A 286 -17.65 -1.02 -0.37
C LEU A 286 -17.43 -1.36 1.10
N TYR A 287 -17.92 -0.57 2.05
CA TYR A 287 -17.72 -0.79 3.49
C TYR A 287 -18.61 -1.87 4.12
N ARG A 288 -19.44 -2.57 3.33
CA ARG A 288 -20.31 -3.66 3.81
C ARG A 288 -19.55 -4.98 3.98
N TRP A 289 -18.49 -4.97 4.78
CA TRP A 289 -17.61 -6.14 5.05
C TRP A 289 -18.22 -7.12 6.05
N HIS A 290 -19.44 -7.57 5.77
CA HIS A 290 -20.18 -8.43 6.69
C HIS A 290 -19.53 -9.81 6.88
N GLN A 291 -18.64 -10.26 5.98
CA GLN A 291 -17.87 -11.49 6.18
C GLN A 291 -16.95 -11.42 7.40
N TRP A 292 -16.51 -10.23 7.81
CA TRP A 292 -15.62 -10.06 8.97
C TRP A 292 -16.29 -10.35 10.30
N ILE A 293 -17.62 -10.37 10.35
CA ILE A 293 -18.36 -10.60 11.59
C ILE A 293 -18.08 -12.02 12.08
N PRO A 294 -17.57 -12.23 13.30
CA PRO A 294 -17.25 -13.56 13.79
C PRO A 294 -18.51 -14.40 14.02
N GLU A 295 -18.34 -15.72 14.11
CA GLU A 295 -19.43 -16.64 14.49
C GLU A 295 -19.86 -16.45 15.96
N ARG A 296 -18.88 -16.14 16.83
CA ARG A 296 -19.06 -15.96 18.27
C ARG A 296 -18.04 -14.98 18.82
N LEU A 297 -18.37 -14.39 19.96
CA LEU A 297 -17.46 -13.59 20.77
C LEU A 297 -16.90 -14.45 21.91
N ASP A 298 -15.59 -14.39 22.15
CA ASP A 298 -14.85 -15.24 23.10
C ASP A 298 -14.95 -14.72 24.53
N TYR A 299 -16.18 -14.51 24.99
CA TYR A 299 -16.51 -14.43 26.41
C TYR A 299 -16.29 -15.79 27.09
N ARG A 300 -16.45 -15.83 28.42
CA ARG A 300 -16.37 -17.07 29.19
C ARG A 300 -17.72 -17.32 29.89
N PRO A 301 -18.58 -18.22 29.37
CA PRO A 301 -18.44 -19.02 28.13
C PRO A 301 -18.58 -18.17 26.84
N PRO A 302 -18.13 -18.67 25.67
CA PRO A 302 -18.28 -17.95 24.40
C PRO A 302 -19.74 -17.72 24.03
N VAL A 303 -20.03 -16.56 23.43
CA VAL A 303 -21.40 -16.14 23.09
C VAL A 303 -21.56 -16.08 21.57
N PRO A 304 -22.50 -16.81 20.95
CA PRO A 304 -22.80 -16.70 19.52
C PRO A 304 -23.08 -15.25 19.14
N MET A 305 -22.57 -14.79 17.99
CA MET A 305 -22.71 -13.38 17.60
C MET A 305 -24.18 -12.97 17.42
N SER A 306 -25.04 -13.87 16.93
CA SER A 306 -26.49 -13.67 16.86
C SER A 306 -27.15 -13.42 18.23
N GLN A 307 -26.60 -13.98 19.31
CA GLN A 307 -27.05 -13.76 20.69
C GLN A 307 -26.40 -12.55 21.36
N ALA A 308 -25.30 -12.05 20.78
CA ALA A 308 -24.65 -10.83 21.23
C ALA A 308 -25.34 -9.57 20.68
N LEU A 309 -26.11 -9.69 19.60
CA LEU A 309 -26.92 -8.59 19.07
C LEU A 309 -27.95 -8.15 20.11
N TRP A 310 -28.10 -6.84 20.26
CA TRP A 310 -29.02 -6.16 21.19
C TRP A 310 -28.83 -6.51 22.68
N ASN A 311 -27.75 -7.19 23.03
CA ASN A 311 -27.45 -7.63 24.38
C ASN A 311 -26.47 -6.67 25.06
N VAL A 312 -26.96 -5.48 25.39
CA VAL A 312 -26.20 -4.42 26.09
C VAL A 312 -25.55 -4.90 27.40
N PRO A 313 -26.21 -5.75 28.23
CA PRO A 313 -25.60 -6.30 29.43
C PRO A 313 -24.28 -7.07 29.23
N LEU A 314 -23.97 -7.57 28.01
CA LEU A 314 -22.66 -8.16 27.73
C LEU A 314 -21.49 -7.18 27.93
N VAL A 315 -21.75 -5.87 27.78
CA VAL A 315 -20.73 -4.82 27.97
C VAL A 315 -20.87 -4.15 29.32
N THR A 316 -22.09 -3.89 29.79
CA THR A 316 -22.32 -3.13 31.04
C THR A 316 -22.32 -4.01 32.30
N GLY A 317 -22.53 -5.32 32.15
CA GLY A 317 -22.59 -6.28 33.26
C GLY A 317 -21.25 -6.54 33.96
N ALA A 318 -20.14 -6.11 33.38
CA ALA A 318 -18.79 -6.28 33.89
C ALA A 318 -17.91 -5.05 33.59
N PRO A 319 -16.71 -4.92 34.18
CA PRO A 319 -15.75 -3.88 33.79
C PRO A 319 -15.43 -3.93 32.28
N LEU A 320 -15.23 -2.77 31.66
CA LEU A 320 -15.10 -2.62 30.20
C LEU A 320 -13.98 -3.49 29.59
N LYS A 321 -12.94 -3.80 30.39
CA LYS A 321 -11.85 -4.71 30.00
C LYS A 321 -12.34 -6.09 29.56
N VAL A 322 -13.42 -6.62 30.15
CA VAL A 322 -13.94 -7.96 29.83
C VAL A 322 -14.45 -8.00 28.39
N ALA A 323 -15.19 -6.97 27.98
CA ALA A 323 -15.63 -6.81 26.60
C ALA A 323 -14.41 -6.64 25.67
N ALA A 324 -13.44 -5.80 26.03
CA ALA A 324 -12.21 -5.64 25.23
C ALA A 324 -11.48 -6.98 25.01
N GLU A 325 -11.28 -7.75 26.07
CA GLU A 325 -10.59 -9.05 26.01
C GLU A 325 -11.32 -10.06 25.12
N ALA A 326 -12.65 -10.15 25.24
CA ALA A 326 -13.45 -11.02 24.39
C ALA A 326 -13.35 -10.60 22.90
N MET A 327 -13.50 -9.30 22.60
CA MET A 327 -13.43 -8.81 21.22
C MET A 327 -12.05 -8.96 20.59
N MET A 328 -10.97 -8.80 21.37
CA MET A 328 -9.60 -8.99 20.89
C MET A 328 -9.23 -10.46 20.66
N ALA A 329 -9.84 -11.37 21.43
CA ALA A 329 -9.64 -12.80 21.27
C ALA A 329 -10.39 -13.36 20.04
N SER A 330 -11.51 -12.74 19.67
CA SER A 330 -12.33 -13.20 18.54
C SER A 330 -11.79 -12.72 17.20
N THR A 331 -11.31 -13.67 16.40
CA THR A 331 -10.83 -13.41 15.04
C THR A 331 -11.96 -13.00 14.10
N ILE A 332 -11.70 -12.08 13.17
CA ILE A 332 -12.63 -11.75 12.09
C ILE A 332 -12.70 -12.87 11.06
N GLY A 333 -13.79 -12.90 10.29
CA GLY A 333 -13.92 -13.77 9.13
C GLY A 333 -13.15 -13.27 7.90
N HIS A 334 -12.81 -14.19 7.00
CA HIS A 334 -12.15 -13.93 5.73
C HIS A 334 -13.09 -13.26 4.71
N MET A 335 -12.58 -12.32 3.92
CA MET A 335 -13.32 -11.75 2.77
C MET A 335 -13.37 -12.75 1.63
N GLY A 336 -14.56 -13.13 1.21
CA GLY A 336 -14.79 -14.06 0.11
C GLY A 336 -16.22 -14.56 0.07
N ALA A 337 -16.45 -15.60 -0.73
CA ALA A 337 -17.71 -16.31 -0.81
C ALA A 337 -18.04 -17.06 0.49
N HIS A 338 -19.32 -17.37 0.68
CA HIS A 338 -19.85 -18.26 1.72
C HIS A 338 -19.44 -17.91 3.16
N ASN A 339 -19.37 -16.61 3.49
CA ASN A 339 -18.94 -16.19 4.82
C ASN A 339 -19.77 -15.04 5.42
N VAL A 340 -20.87 -14.63 4.79
CA VAL A 340 -21.78 -13.60 5.34
C VAL A 340 -22.79 -14.24 6.30
N PRO A 341 -22.91 -13.78 7.56
CA PRO A 341 -23.89 -14.32 8.51
C PRO A 341 -25.35 -14.25 8.02
N TYR A 342 -26.14 -15.29 8.29
CA TYR A 342 -27.52 -15.42 7.77
C TYR A 342 -28.44 -14.25 8.09
N TYR A 343 -28.30 -13.66 9.29
CA TYR A 343 -29.11 -12.53 9.75
C TYR A 343 -28.82 -11.21 9.02
N LEU A 344 -27.87 -11.21 8.07
CA LEU A 344 -27.56 -10.07 7.20
C LEU A 344 -28.03 -10.28 5.76
N LYS A 345 -28.85 -11.31 5.50
CA LYS A 345 -29.46 -11.60 4.19
C LYS A 345 -30.13 -10.35 3.60
N GLY A 346 -31.08 -9.76 4.34
CA GLY A 346 -31.85 -8.61 3.86
C GLY A 346 -30.97 -7.40 3.52
N ILE A 347 -29.98 -7.08 4.36
CA ILE A 347 -29.05 -5.96 4.12
C ILE A 347 -28.17 -6.21 2.89
N THR A 348 -27.67 -7.44 2.74
CA THR A 348 -26.79 -7.82 1.62
C THR A 348 -27.55 -7.76 0.30
N MET A 349 -28.75 -8.35 0.25
CA MET A 349 -29.62 -8.32 -0.93
C MET A 349 -30.02 -6.89 -1.28
N SER A 350 -30.45 -6.11 -0.29
CA SER A 350 -30.81 -4.70 -0.50
C SER A 350 -29.64 -3.87 -1.04
N THR A 351 -28.40 -4.16 -0.62
CA THR A 351 -27.21 -3.46 -1.16
C THR A 351 -27.00 -3.77 -2.65
N ILE A 352 -27.19 -5.02 -3.08
CA ILE A 352 -27.11 -5.41 -4.50
C ILE A 352 -28.18 -4.68 -5.31
N GLU A 353 -29.44 -4.73 -4.85
CA GLU A 353 -30.57 -4.08 -5.51
C GLU A 353 -30.43 -2.57 -5.56
N ASP A 354 -29.93 -1.96 -4.49
CA ASP A 354 -29.64 -0.54 -4.42
C ASP A 354 -28.58 -0.11 -5.43
N GLY A 355 -27.53 -0.92 -5.62
CA GLY A 355 -26.50 -0.65 -6.63
C GLY A 355 -27.08 -0.67 -8.04
N ARG A 356 -27.92 -1.67 -8.33
CA ARG A 356 -28.62 -1.81 -9.61
C ARG A 356 -29.61 -0.67 -9.86
N TYR A 357 -30.40 -0.29 -8.85
CA TYR A 357 -31.37 0.80 -8.92
C TYR A 357 -30.71 2.14 -9.26
N ASN A 358 -29.53 2.39 -8.68
CA ASN A 358 -28.73 3.60 -8.93
C ASN A 358 -27.87 3.52 -10.20
N GLY A 359 -27.88 2.40 -10.92
CA GLY A 359 -27.13 2.21 -12.15
C GLY A 359 -25.62 2.14 -11.93
N LEU A 360 -25.16 1.58 -10.80
CA LEU A 360 -23.73 1.34 -10.62
C LEU A 360 -23.23 0.38 -11.71
N GLN A 361 -22.10 0.72 -12.33
CA GLN A 361 -21.53 -0.09 -13.41
C GLN A 361 -20.95 -1.42 -12.88
N SER A 362 -20.57 -2.30 -13.81
CA SER A 362 -19.99 -3.60 -13.45
C SER A 362 -18.66 -3.48 -12.72
N PHE A 363 -18.29 -4.53 -11.99
CA PHE A 363 -17.01 -4.64 -11.31
C PHE A 363 -15.82 -4.35 -12.25
N ASN A 364 -15.85 -4.87 -13.48
CA ASN A 364 -14.82 -4.59 -14.49
C ASN A 364 -14.76 -3.13 -14.92
N ALA A 365 -15.86 -2.38 -14.91
CA ALA A 365 -15.84 -0.94 -15.18
C ALA A 365 -15.05 -0.19 -14.10
N TYR A 366 -15.24 -0.52 -12.83
CA TYR A 366 -14.46 0.05 -11.73
C TYR A 366 -12.99 -0.37 -11.78
N ARG A 367 -12.69 -1.61 -12.16
CA ARG A 367 -11.29 -2.03 -12.40
C ARG A 367 -10.64 -1.16 -13.47
N ARG A 368 -11.28 -0.99 -14.62
CA ARG A 368 -10.78 -0.11 -15.70
C ARG A 368 -10.57 1.32 -15.21
N TYR A 369 -11.53 1.87 -14.45
CA TYR A 369 -11.41 3.22 -13.88
C TYR A 369 -10.18 3.36 -12.98
N LEU A 370 -9.95 2.36 -12.13
CA LEU A 370 -8.79 2.29 -11.25
C LEU A 370 -7.49 1.94 -11.99
N SER A 371 -7.54 1.80 -13.32
CA SER A 371 -6.42 1.42 -14.18
C SER A 371 -5.95 -0.03 -13.98
N PHE A 372 -6.79 -0.87 -13.37
CA PHE A 372 -6.60 -2.32 -13.37
C PHE A 372 -7.11 -2.94 -14.68
N PRO A 373 -6.51 -4.05 -15.14
CA PRO A 373 -7.03 -4.86 -16.22
C PRO A 373 -8.39 -5.39 -15.81
N ALA A 374 -9.36 -5.28 -16.72
CA ALA A 374 -10.62 -6.01 -16.60
C ALA A 374 -10.34 -7.51 -16.47
N LEU A 375 -11.12 -8.20 -15.64
CA LEU A 375 -11.08 -9.65 -15.57
C LEU A 375 -11.65 -10.21 -16.87
N THR A 376 -10.91 -11.13 -17.46
CA THR A 376 -11.25 -11.85 -18.71
C THR A 376 -11.90 -13.20 -18.44
N SER A 377 -11.82 -13.72 -17.21
CA SER A 377 -12.48 -14.96 -16.82
C SER A 377 -12.76 -15.01 -15.31
N PHE A 378 -13.71 -15.84 -14.90
CA PHE A 378 -14.11 -16.00 -13.50
C PHE A 378 -13.00 -16.60 -12.63
N GLU A 379 -12.11 -17.41 -13.19
CA GLU A 379 -10.93 -17.95 -12.49
C GLU A 379 -10.01 -16.85 -11.92
N GLN A 380 -10.05 -15.65 -12.50
CA GLN A 380 -9.23 -14.54 -12.03
C GLN A 380 -9.74 -13.92 -10.73
N PHE A 381 -10.93 -14.32 -10.23
CA PHE A 381 -11.37 -14.03 -8.86
C PHE A 381 -10.59 -14.82 -7.80
N ASN A 382 -9.82 -15.83 -8.20
CA ASN A 382 -8.98 -16.66 -7.33
C ASN A 382 -9.76 -17.39 -6.22
N MET A 383 -11.00 -17.80 -6.52
CA MET A 383 -11.82 -18.62 -5.63
C MET A 383 -11.62 -20.11 -5.91
N ASP A 384 -12.20 -21.00 -5.10
CA ASP A 384 -12.20 -22.43 -5.39
C ASP A 384 -12.99 -22.73 -6.68
N ALA A 385 -12.74 -23.92 -7.24
CA ALA A 385 -13.28 -24.32 -8.54
C ALA A 385 -14.81 -24.37 -8.55
N GLU A 386 -15.44 -24.75 -7.45
CA GLU A 386 -16.89 -24.89 -7.35
C GLU A 386 -17.56 -23.52 -7.25
N THR A 387 -17.09 -22.65 -6.36
CA THR A 387 -17.57 -21.26 -6.28
C THR A 387 -17.37 -20.51 -7.61
N THR A 388 -16.23 -20.72 -8.27
CA THR A 388 -15.96 -20.13 -9.59
C THR A 388 -16.94 -20.62 -10.65
N ARG A 389 -17.29 -21.91 -10.65
CA ARG A 389 -18.28 -22.50 -11.55
C ARG A 389 -19.67 -21.92 -11.30
N GLN A 390 -20.09 -21.85 -10.04
CA GLN A 390 -21.38 -21.30 -9.63
C GLN A 390 -21.52 -19.83 -10.03
N MET A 391 -20.51 -19.00 -9.75
CA MET A 391 -20.51 -17.59 -10.14
C MET A 391 -20.59 -17.41 -11.66
N ARG A 392 -19.87 -18.25 -12.42
CA ARG A 392 -19.96 -18.24 -13.89
C ARG A 392 -21.37 -18.55 -14.37
N GLU A 393 -22.02 -19.57 -13.80
CA GLU A 393 -23.37 -19.98 -14.19
C GLU A 393 -24.39 -18.88 -13.88
N LEU A 394 -24.31 -18.26 -12.71
CA LEU A 394 -25.21 -17.17 -12.30
C LEU A 394 -25.17 -15.96 -13.23
N TYR A 395 -23.99 -15.60 -13.72
CA TYR A 395 -23.81 -14.49 -14.66
C TYR A 395 -23.83 -14.93 -16.13
N GLY A 396 -24.27 -16.16 -16.44
CA GLY A 396 -24.40 -16.67 -17.81
C GLY A 396 -23.09 -16.72 -18.59
N GLY A 397 -21.96 -16.86 -17.90
CA GLY A 397 -20.62 -16.85 -18.49
C GLY A 397 -20.08 -15.46 -18.86
N ASP A 398 -20.83 -14.39 -18.61
CA ASP A 398 -20.43 -13.02 -18.95
C ASP A 398 -19.81 -12.30 -17.75
N ILE A 399 -18.48 -12.22 -17.74
CA ILE A 399 -17.69 -11.56 -16.68
C ILE A 399 -17.96 -10.05 -16.59
N GLU A 400 -18.47 -9.41 -17.66
CA GLU A 400 -18.78 -7.97 -17.67
C GLU A 400 -20.10 -7.64 -16.97
N LYS A 401 -20.91 -8.65 -16.61
CA LYS A 401 -22.17 -8.46 -15.86
C LYS A 401 -22.01 -8.46 -14.35
N VAL A 402 -20.83 -8.84 -13.82
CA VAL A 402 -20.62 -8.94 -12.37
C VAL A 402 -20.87 -7.59 -11.71
N ASP A 403 -21.82 -7.53 -10.77
CA ASP A 403 -22.13 -6.32 -10.02
C ASP A 403 -20.90 -5.82 -9.24
N MET A 404 -20.71 -4.51 -9.12
CA MET A 404 -19.57 -3.94 -8.39
C MET A 404 -19.47 -4.51 -6.97
N PHE A 405 -20.57 -4.48 -6.21
CA PHE A 405 -20.60 -4.92 -4.82
C PHE A 405 -20.26 -6.42 -4.70
N VAL A 406 -20.85 -7.26 -5.54
CA VAL A 406 -20.57 -8.70 -5.60
C VAL A 406 -19.10 -8.95 -5.92
N GLY A 407 -18.55 -8.28 -6.94
CA GLY A 407 -17.15 -8.44 -7.30
C GLY A 407 -16.18 -8.02 -6.19
N LEU A 408 -16.48 -6.94 -5.47
CA LEU A 408 -15.67 -6.46 -4.33
C LEU A 408 -15.71 -7.41 -3.12
N LEU A 409 -16.84 -8.09 -2.89
CA LEU A 409 -16.96 -9.08 -1.82
C LEU A 409 -16.25 -10.40 -2.14
N LEU A 410 -16.22 -10.78 -3.42
CA LEU A 410 -15.76 -12.10 -3.85
C LEU A 410 -14.33 -12.13 -4.39
N GLU A 411 -13.76 -11.01 -4.84
CA GLU A 411 -12.36 -10.96 -5.30
C GLU A 411 -11.42 -11.33 -4.15
N GLN A 412 -10.73 -12.46 -4.30
CA GLN A 412 -9.72 -12.88 -3.35
C GLN A 412 -8.36 -12.27 -3.69
N ALA A 413 -7.57 -11.98 -2.66
CA ALA A 413 -6.19 -11.57 -2.86
C ALA A 413 -5.41 -12.68 -3.57
N SER A 414 -4.52 -12.28 -4.50
CA SER A 414 -3.66 -13.24 -5.21
C SER A 414 -2.82 -14.06 -4.23
N GLU A 415 -2.59 -15.34 -4.55
CA GLU A 415 -1.92 -16.31 -3.67
C GLU A 415 -0.69 -15.74 -2.94
N GLY A 416 -0.71 -15.89 -1.63
CA GLY A 416 0.33 -15.47 -0.70
C GLY A 416 0.26 -13.99 -0.31
N ARG A 417 -0.54 -13.13 -0.93
CA ARG A 417 -0.65 -11.76 -0.41
C ARG A 417 -1.24 -11.79 1.00
N ASN A 418 -0.44 -11.32 1.94
CA ASN A 418 -0.86 -11.19 3.33
C ASN A 418 -1.61 -9.87 3.46
N THR A 419 -2.81 -9.71 2.91
CA THR A 419 -3.66 -8.52 3.09
C THR A 419 -5.09 -8.95 3.42
N MET A 420 -5.80 -8.18 4.25
CA MET A 420 -7.20 -8.48 4.59
C MET A 420 -8.16 -8.22 3.42
N LEU A 421 -7.78 -7.31 2.52
CA LEU A 421 -8.56 -6.90 1.35
C LEU A 421 -7.79 -7.22 0.06
N CYS A 422 -8.53 -7.44 -1.02
CA CYS A 422 -7.99 -7.57 -2.38
C CYS A 422 -7.57 -6.21 -2.97
N ASP A 423 -6.95 -6.22 -4.15
CA ASP A 423 -6.43 -5.01 -4.81
C ASP A 423 -7.50 -3.99 -5.15
N THR A 424 -8.58 -4.44 -5.79
CA THR A 424 -9.63 -3.53 -6.24
C THR A 424 -10.25 -2.85 -5.03
N ASN A 425 -10.56 -3.63 -3.99
CA ASN A 425 -11.11 -3.13 -2.74
C ASN A 425 -10.13 -2.16 -2.05
N THR A 426 -8.86 -2.56 -1.88
CA THR A 426 -7.84 -1.71 -1.24
C THR A 426 -7.66 -0.37 -1.96
N VAL A 427 -7.54 -0.36 -3.30
CA VAL A 427 -7.31 0.88 -4.05
C VAL A 427 -8.57 1.73 -4.13
N LEU A 428 -9.75 1.13 -4.32
CA LEU A 428 -11.01 1.87 -4.35
C LEU A 428 -11.30 2.51 -2.99
N LEU A 429 -11.13 1.75 -1.91
CA LEU A 429 -11.20 2.24 -0.53
C LEU A 429 -10.20 3.39 -0.35
N THR A 430 -8.96 3.20 -0.78
CA THR A 430 -7.91 4.22 -0.62
C THR A 430 -8.30 5.52 -1.33
N CYS A 431 -8.81 5.45 -2.56
CA CYS A 431 -9.27 6.62 -3.29
C CYS A 431 -10.43 7.32 -2.55
N LEU A 432 -11.48 6.58 -2.21
CA LEU A 432 -12.72 7.15 -1.71
C LEU A 432 -12.63 7.56 -0.22
N ALA A 433 -12.12 6.68 0.64
CA ALA A 433 -12.03 6.93 2.07
C ALA A 433 -11.01 8.01 2.40
N PHE A 434 -9.81 8.00 1.81
CA PHE A 434 -8.86 9.08 2.09
C PHE A 434 -9.35 10.43 1.60
N THR A 435 -10.07 10.48 0.47
CA THR A 435 -10.70 11.72 0.03
C THR A 435 -11.70 12.23 1.06
N ALA A 436 -12.50 11.35 1.67
CA ALA A 436 -13.38 11.72 2.79
C ALA A 436 -12.58 12.29 3.97
N LEU A 437 -11.47 11.64 4.33
CA LEU A 437 -10.67 11.99 5.51
C LEU A 437 -9.89 13.31 5.34
N VAL A 438 -9.26 13.54 4.19
CA VAL A 438 -8.52 14.80 3.94
C VAL A 438 -9.46 16.00 3.79
N ASN A 439 -10.71 15.77 3.39
CA ASN A 439 -11.75 16.80 3.30
C ASN A 439 -12.46 17.08 4.64
N HIS A 440 -12.07 16.37 5.71
CA HIS A 440 -12.55 16.62 7.07
C HIS A 440 -12.05 17.98 7.57
N ASP A 441 -12.93 18.73 8.25
CA ASP A 441 -12.64 20.07 8.78
C ASP A 441 -11.42 20.12 9.71
N ALA A 442 -11.31 19.20 10.68
CA ALA A 442 -10.11 19.00 11.52
C ALA A 442 -8.79 18.85 10.73
N VAL A 443 -8.82 18.33 9.50
CA VAL A 443 -7.61 18.21 8.65
C VAL A 443 -7.40 19.47 7.81
N LYS A 444 -8.43 19.94 7.09
CA LYS A 444 -8.27 21.08 6.16
C LYS A 444 -8.16 22.44 6.86
N ASN A 445 -8.82 22.62 8.00
CA ASN A 445 -8.84 23.89 8.72
C ASN A 445 -7.66 23.98 9.69
N ALA A 446 -6.64 24.75 9.32
CA ALA A 446 -5.46 24.95 10.15
C ALA A 446 -5.76 25.53 11.55
N GLN A 447 -6.83 26.33 11.70
CA GLN A 447 -7.21 26.93 12.98
C GLN A 447 -7.62 25.88 14.02
N LEU A 448 -8.25 24.79 13.58
CA LEU A 448 -8.66 23.68 14.44
C LEU A 448 -7.47 22.82 14.91
N TRP A 449 -6.26 23.09 14.40
CA TRP A 449 -5.01 22.41 14.79
C TRP A 449 -4.00 23.35 15.48
N THR A 450 -4.48 24.44 16.09
CA THR A 450 -3.64 25.38 16.84
C THR A 450 -3.70 25.10 18.35
N THR A 451 -2.68 25.54 19.08
CA THR A 451 -2.70 25.55 20.55
C THR A 451 -3.64 26.61 21.12
N ASP A 452 -4.00 27.62 20.32
CA ASP A 452 -4.97 28.63 20.74
C ASP A 452 -6.39 28.05 20.77
N TYR A 453 -6.73 27.23 19.76
CA TYR A 453 -8.01 26.55 19.71
C TYR A 453 -8.06 25.29 20.58
N LEU A 454 -7.13 24.33 20.38
CA LEU A 454 -7.15 23.04 21.09
C LEU A 454 -6.62 23.10 22.52
N THR A 455 -6.09 24.24 22.95
CA THR A 455 -5.19 24.36 24.11
C THR A 455 -3.87 23.60 23.93
N VAL A 456 -2.89 23.85 24.80
CA VAL A 456 -1.62 23.11 24.79
C VAL A 456 -1.86 21.66 25.21
N ALA A 457 -2.63 21.45 26.27
CA ALA A 457 -2.98 20.13 26.79
C ALA A 457 -3.78 19.31 25.77
N GLY A 458 -4.79 19.89 25.12
CA GLY A 458 -5.58 19.18 24.13
C GLY A 458 -4.76 18.75 22.90
N LYS A 459 -3.90 19.64 22.38
CA LYS A 459 -3.00 19.28 21.26
C LYS A 459 -1.97 18.23 21.66
N GLN A 460 -1.35 18.34 22.84
CA GLN A 460 -0.43 17.33 23.36
C GLN A 460 -1.11 15.99 23.59
N TYR A 461 -2.36 15.99 24.05
CA TYR A 461 -3.15 14.78 24.23
C TYR A 461 -3.36 14.04 22.91
N VAL A 462 -3.72 14.73 21.82
CA VAL A 462 -3.78 14.14 20.47
C VAL A 462 -2.43 13.55 20.06
N GLN A 463 -1.35 14.31 20.23
CA GLN A 463 0.00 13.88 19.84
C GLN A 463 0.47 12.64 20.62
N ALA A 464 0.16 12.56 21.91
CA ALA A 464 0.53 11.46 22.79
C ALA A 464 -0.39 10.24 22.68
N PHE A 465 -1.64 10.41 22.23
CA PHE A 465 -2.63 9.34 22.17
C PHE A 465 -2.13 8.16 21.31
N SER A 466 -2.37 6.95 21.79
CA SER A 466 -2.05 5.70 21.09
C SER A 466 -3.08 4.65 21.48
N LEU A 467 -3.79 4.09 20.49
CA LEU A 467 -4.79 3.06 20.76
C LEU A 467 -4.18 1.82 21.46
N PRO A 468 -3.05 1.26 21.01
CA PRO A 468 -2.40 0.16 21.72
C PRO A 468 -2.11 0.45 23.19
N LYS A 469 -1.64 1.67 23.52
CA LYS A 469 -1.40 2.07 24.92
C LYS A 469 -2.70 2.21 25.71
N THR A 470 -3.73 2.81 25.11
CA THR A 470 -5.04 2.97 25.75
C THR A 470 -5.68 1.62 26.06
N ILE A 471 -5.69 0.69 25.10
CA ILE A 471 -6.21 -0.66 25.32
C ILE A 471 -5.32 -1.45 26.28
N SER A 472 -3.99 -1.31 26.19
CA SER A 472 -3.04 -1.91 27.13
C SER A 472 -3.30 -1.50 28.58
N ALA A 473 -3.56 -0.22 28.82
CA ALA A 473 -3.93 0.30 30.13
C ALA A 473 -5.29 -0.25 30.61
N LEU A 474 -6.26 -0.36 29.71
CA LEU A 474 -7.59 -0.92 30.02
C LEU A 474 -7.51 -2.39 30.45
N VAL A 475 -6.70 -3.21 29.75
CA VAL A 475 -6.63 -4.66 30.01
C VAL A 475 -5.49 -5.09 30.94
N GLY A 476 -4.59 -4.17 31.31
CA GLY A 476 -3.51 -4.43 32.25
C GLY A 476 -2.36 -5.28 31.68
N ARG A 477 -2.13 -5.27 30.36
CA ARG A 477 -1.01 -5.97 29.71
C ARG A 477 -0.45 -5.18 28.53
N PRO A 478 0.86 -5.21 28.26
CA PRO A 478 1.46 -4.49 27.14
C PRO A 478 0.91 -4.96 25.80
N MET A 479 0.66 -4.04 24.88
CA MET A 479 0.20 -4.33 23.52
C MET A 479 0.97 -3.52 22.50
N ASN A 480 1.41 -4.21 21.45
CA ASN A 480 1.96 -3.59 20.25
C ASN A 480 0.81 -3.20 19.28
N CYS A 481 -0.23 -4.04 19.16
CA CYS A 481 -1.42 -3.82 18.33
C CYS A 481 -2.69 -4.11 19.11
N ALA A 482 -3.67 -3.23 19.01
CA ALA A 482 -5.01 -3.47 19.55
C ALA A 482 -5.89 -4.30 18.60
N PHE A 483 -5.68 -4.18 17.28
CA PHE A 483 -6.56 -4.73 16.25
C PHE A 483 -6.21 -6.13 15.75
N MET A 484 -5.13 -6.71 16.27
CA MET A 484 -4.67 -8.05 15.93
C MET A 484 -4.96 -9.02 17.07
N THR A 485 -5.25 -10.27 16.73
CA THR A 485 -5.41 -11.34 17.73
C THR A 485 -4.11 -11.54 18.53
N THR A 486 -4.26 -11.87 19.82
CA THR A 486 -3.15 -11.89 20.78
C THR A 486 -2.10 -12.94 20.45
N GLY A 487 -0.86 -12.52 20.16
CA GLY A 487 0.28 -13.42 19.91
C GLY A 487 1.11 -13.08 18.66
N GLN A 488 0.66 -12.14 17.83
CA GLN A 488 1.42 -11.70 16.64
C GLN A 488 1.91 -10.25 16.76
N ASP A 489 3.18 -10.03 16.40
CA ASP A 489 3.80 -8.69 16.34
C ASP A 489 3.25 -7.91 15.12
N CYS A 490 2.88 -6.65 15.33
CA CYS A 490 2.50 -5.69 14.27
C CYS A 490 3.61 -5.48 13.26
N THR A 491 4.85 -5.52 13.76
CA THR A 491 6.05 -5.45 12.95
C THR A 491 6.32 -6.84 12.42
N TRP A 492 6.04 -7.11 11.15
CA TRP A 492 6.46 -8.37 10.56
C TRP A 492 7.99 -8.46 10.59
N LYS A 493 8.55 -9.12 11.61
CA LYS A 493 9.96 -9.53 11.69
C LYS A 493 10.29 -10.67 10.71
N HIS A 494 9.61 -10.76 9.58
CA HIS A 494 9.98 -11.65 8.48
C HIS A 494 10.93 -10.99 7.46
N ILE A 495 11.50 -9.82 7.78
CA ILE A 495 12.54 -9.18 6.96
C ILE A 495 13.76 -10.10 6.73
N PHE A 496 13.94 -11.16 7.53
CA PHE A 496 15.10 -12.07 7.46
C PHE A 496 14.79 -13.57 7.23
N TYR A 497 13.54 -13.97 6.96
CA TYR A 497 13.24 -15.39 6.67
C TYR A 497 13.24 -15.65 5.15
N LEU A 498 14.39 -16.08 4.61
CA LEU A 498 14.57 -16.46 3.20
C LEU A 498 13.60 -17.55 2.65
N PRO A 499 13.13 -18.56 3.42
CA PRO A 499 12.31 -19.64 2.87
C PRO A 499 10.93 -19.20 2.36
N ASP A 500 10.27 -18.22 3.00
CA ASP A 500 8.92 -17.75 2.63
C ASP A 500 8.91 -16.66 1.55
N ILE A 501 10.10 -16.21 1.12
CA ILE A 501 10.25 -15.11 0.16
C ILE A 501 10.21 -15.59 -1.29
N MET A 502 10.56 -16.84 -1.61
CA MET A 502 10.71 -17.29 -3.01
C MET A 502 9.37 -17.66 -3.70
N ARG A 503 8.49 -16.68 -3.92
CA ARG A 503 7.27 -16.88 -4.69
C ARG A 503 7.55 -16.69 -6.17
N TRP A 504 7.87 -17.80 -6.83
CA TRP A 504 8.18 -17.82 -8.27
C TRP A 504 7.08 -17.17 -9.12
N GLN A 505 5.82 -17.31 -8.73
CA GLN A 505 4.68 -16.67 -9.40
C GLN A 505 4.80 -15.14 -9.52
N ASN A 506 5.44 -14.48 -8.54
CA ASN A 506 5.60 -13.03 -8.48
C ASN A 506 6.67 -12.48 -9.42
N MET A 507 7.57 -13.34 -9.92
CA MET A 507 8.46 -12.94 -11.00
C MET A 507 7.67 -12.53 -12.25
N TYR A 508 6.48 -13.10 -12.44
CA TYR A 508 5.64 -12.86 -13.60
C TYR A 508 4.25 -12.25 -13.30
N SER A 509 3.81 -12.11 -12.03
CA SER A 509 2.54 -11.45 -11.63
C SER A 509 2.76 -9.95 -11.38
N TYR A 510 2.37 -9.11 -12.33
CA TYR A 510 2.54 -7.65 -12.22
C TYR A 510 1.66 -6.84 -13.19
N ILE A 511 0.66 -7.52 -13.75
CA ILE A 511 -0.14 -7.01 -14.86
C ILE A 511 -1.18 -6.07 -14.31
N GLY A 512 -1.19 -4.85 -14.83
CA GLY A 512 -2.14 -3.83 -14.40
C GLY A 512 -1.62 -2.82 -13.41
N MET A 513 -0.36 -2.92 -12.99
CA MET A 513 0.25 -1.96 -12.07
C MET A 513 1.02 -0.86 -12.79
N ASP A 514 0.93 -0.77 -14.13
CA ASP A 514 1.57 0.31 -14.90
C ASP A 514 1.03 1.69 -14.51
N PHE A 515 -0.14 1.75 -13.86
CA PHE A 515 -0.60 2.98 -13.23
C PHE A 515 0.29 3.38 -12.05
N VAL A 516 0.88 2.45 -11.29
CA VAL A 516 1.76 2.79 -10.16
C VAL A 516 3.06 3.36 -10.68
N THR A 517 3.63 2.80 -11.76
CA THR A 517 4.80 3.39 -12.42
C THR A 517 4.46 4.72 -13.08
N LYS A 518 3.35 4.82 -13.83
CA LYS A 518 2.87 6.10 -14.41
C LYS A 518 2.61 7.16 -13.34
N SER A 519 1.90 6.81 -12.27
CA SER A 519 1.63 7.68 -11.12
C SER A 519 2.92 8.04 -10.37
N PHE A 520 3.89 7.15 -10.29
CA PHE A 520 5.19 7.46 -9.68
C PHE A 520 5.95 8.52 -10.49
N TRP A 521 5.84 8.51 -11.83
CA TRP A 521 6.54 9.43 -12.73
C TRP A 521 5.76 10.69 -13.13
N ALA A 522 4.46 10.76 -12.84
CA ALA A 522 3.57 11.80 -13.36
C ALA A 522 3.90 13.23 -12.88
N ASP A 523 4.46 13.39 -11.68
CA ASP A 523 4.52 14.70 -11.01
C ASP A 523 5.86 15.44 -11.12
N GLY A 524 6.80 14.96 -11.92
CA GLY A 524 8.11 15.61 -12.09
C GLY A 524 9.03 15.58 -10.86
N GLN A 525 8.52 15.45 -9.62
CA GLN A 525 9.34 15.34 -8.41
C GLN A 525 10.20 14.07 -8.42
N ALA A 526 9.66 12.93 -8.85
CA ALA A 526 10.44 11.72 -9.02
C ALA A 526 11.56 11.89 -10.05
N TRP A 527 11.32 12.68 -11.10
CA TRP A 527 12.35 13.07 -12.07
C TRP A 527 13.40 13.99 -11.46
N SER A 528 13.00 14.96 -10.65
CA SER A 528 13.92 15.82 -9.91
C SER A 528 14.79 15.01 -8.94
N ASP A 529 14.20 14.14 -8.12
CA ASP A 529 14.91 13.26 -7.20
C ASP A 529 15.88 12.33 -7.95
N ALA A 530 15.44 11.72 -9.06
CA ALA A 530 16.28 10.85 -9.88
C ALA A 530 17.45 11.63 -10.51
N THR A 531 17.20 12.84 -11.00
CA THR A 531 18.22 13.73 -11.58
C THR A 531 19.22 14.15 -10.51
N PHE A 532 18.74 14.51 -9.32
CA PHE A 532 19.58 14.85 -8.18
C PHE A 532 20.46 13.67 -7.75
N ILE A 533 19.88 12.47 -7.58
CA ILE A 533 20.62 11.25 -7.27
C ILE A 533 21.69 10.98 -8.34
N LEU A 534 21.35 11.11 -9.62
CA LEU A 534 22.29 10.93 -10.73
C LEU A 534 23.48 11.91 -10.61
N TRP A 535 23.23 13.19 -10.41
CA TRP A 535 24.27 14.20 -10.24
C TRP A 535 25.18 13.92 -9.04
N TYR A 536 24.61 13.59 -7.88
CA TYR A 536 25.39 13.25 -6.69
C TYR A 536 26.21 11.98 -6.88
N THR A 537 25.65 10.95 -7.54
CA THR A 537 26.42 9.73 -7.85
C THR A 537 27.57 10.01 -8.81
N ALA A 538 27.40 10.88 -9.81
CA ALA A 538 28.47 11.30 -10.70
C ALA A 538 29.60 12.03 -9.95
N LEU A 539 29.27 13.03 -9.13
CA LEU A 539 30.25 13.76 -8.33
C LEU A 539 30.96 12.85 -7.32
N ALA A 540 30.23 11.97 -6.64
CA ALA A 540 30.79 11.01 -5.71
C ALA A 540 31.76 10.04 -6.40
N LEU A 541 31.42 9.55 -7.61
CA LEU A 541 32.30 8.66 -8.36
C LEU A 541 33.59 9.38 -8.78
N ILE A 542 33.52 10.64 -9.21
CA ILE A 542 34.72 11.44 -9.55
C ILE A 542 35.64 11.59 -8.33
N GLY A 543 35.09 12.02 -7.19
CA GLY A 543 35.86 12.15 -5.96
C GLY A 543 36.46 10.82 -5.50
N TYR A 544 35.72 9.73 -5.68
CA TYR A 544 36.17 8.39 -5.33
C TYR A 544 37.26 7.86 -6.27
N LEU A 545 37.18 8.12 -7.58
CA LEU A 545 38.25 7.79 -8.53
C LEU A 545 39.55 8.55 -8.21
N ALA A 546 39.45 9.83 -7.84
CA ALA A 546 40.58 10.64 -7.39
C ALA A 546 41.19 10.07 -6.09
N LEU A 547 40.35 9.70 -5.12
CA LEU A 547 40.79 9.05 -3.88
C LEU A 547 41.54 7.74 -4.17
N GLN A 548 40.99 6.88 -5.04
CA GLN A 548 41.64 5.63 -5.44
C GLN A 548 42.98 5.88 -6.13
N HIS A 549 43.06 6.87 -7.02
CA HIS A 549 44.32 7.28 -7.63
C HIS A 549 45.36 7.69 -6.59
N HIS A 550 45.02 8.61 -5.67
CA HIS A 550 45.95 9.06 -4.63
C HIS A 550 46.36 7.94 -3.69
N LEU A 551 45.42 7.07 -3.29
CA LEU A 551 45.71 5.92 -2.45
C LEU A 551 46.69 4.97 -3.15
N LEU A 552 46.45 4.63 -4.43
CA LEU A 552 47.33 3.76 -5.21
C LEU A 552 48.70 4.41 -5.46
N MET A 553 48.76 5.71 -5.69
CA MET A 553 50.01 6.48 -5.76
C MET A 553 50.80 6.39 -4.47
N PHE A 554 50.14 6.35 -3.32
CA PHE A 554 50.78 6.22 -2.01
C PHE A 554 51.28 4.78 -1.76
N ILE A 555 50.40 3.79 -1.90
CA ILE A 555 50.66 2.41 -1.43
C ILE A 555 51.36 1.52 -2.46
N SER A 556 51.25 1.78 -3.76
CA SER A 556 51.70 0.85 -4.80
C SER A 556 52.85 1.39 -5.64
N ARG A 557 54.04 0.79 -5.46
CA ARG A 557 55.20 1.06 -6.32
C ARG A 557 54.96 0.65 -7.78
N ALA A 558 54.22 -0.44 -8.01
CA ALA A 558 53.89 -0.90 -9.36
C ALA A 558 53.00 0.11 -10.08
N TYR A 559 52.01 0.67 -9.38
CA TYR A 559 51.11 1.69 -9.91
C TYR A 559 51.85 2.95 -10.35
N ARG A 560 52.79 3.45 -9.53
CA ARG A 560 53.62 4.64 -9.84
C ARG A 560 54.46 4.49 -11.12
N ARG A 561 54.72 3.26 -11.59
CA ARG A 561 55.50 2.99 -12.81
C ARG A 561 54.63 2.90 -14.06
N LEU A 562 53.31 2.86 -13.92
CA LEU A 562 52.39 2.86 -15.05
C LEU A 562 52.33 4.25 -15.67
N ASP A 563 52.10 4.33 -16.99
CA ASP A 563 51.77 5.60 -17.63
C ASP A 563 50.41 6.14 -17.15
N THR A 564 50.16 7.43 -17.41
CA THR A 564 48.95 8.11 -16.95
C THR A 564 47.66 7.44 -17.45
N ALA A 565 47.66 6.91 -18.68
CA ALA A 565 46.51 6.22 -19.26
C ALA A 565 46.18 4.92 -18.50
N TYR A 566 47.20 4.10 -18.21
CA TYR A 566 47.04 2.88 -17.43
C TYR A 566 46.74 3.16 -15.96
N GLN A 567 47.30 4.22 -15.37
CA GLN A 567 46.95 4.68 -14.02
C GLN A 567 45.45 4.99 -13.91
N MET A 568 44.88 5.70 -14.89
CA MET A 568 43.44 5.99 -14.94
C MET A 568 42.60 4.71 -14.99
N ILE A 569 42.94 3.77 -15.88
CA ILE A 569 42.18 2.51 -16.00
C ILE A 569 42.32 1.66 -14.72
N VAL A 570 43.50 1.64 -14.09
CA VAL A 570 43.70 0.86 -12.85
C VAL A 570 42.95 1.47 -11.67
N SER A 571 42.91 2.80 -11.53
CA SER A 571 42.07 3.47 -10.53
C SER A 571 40.59 3.18 -10.74
N MET A 572 40.13 3.18 -12.00
CA MET A 572 38.77 2.82 -12.35
C MET A 572 38.45 1.38 -11.95
N HIS A 573 39.32 0.41 -12.28
CA HIS A 573 39.12 -0.97 -11.85
C HIS A 573 39.13 -1.13 -10.33
N ALA A 574 39.99 -0.42 -9.61
CA ALA A 574 40.00 -0.42 -8.15
C ALA A 574 38.70 0.13 -7.57
N ALA A 575 38.19 1.22 -8.14
CA ALA A 575 36.91 1.78 -7.77
C ALA A 575 35.76 0.78 -8.00
N TYR A 576 35.74 0.14 -9.16
CA TYR A 576 34.65 -0.76 -9.56
C TYR A 576 34.65 -2.04 -8.73
N ALA A 577 35.84 -2.57 -8.44
CA ALA A 577 36.00 -3.70 -7.53
C ALA A 577 35.34 -3.42 -6.18
N LEU A 578 35.65 -2.27 -5.54
CA LEU A 578 35.07 -1.96 -4.24
C LEU A 578 33.57 -1.67 -4.31
N ILE A 579 33.13 -0.83 -5.26
CA ILE A 579 31.72 -0.44 -5.38
C ILE A 579 30.86 -1.69 -5.59
N TYR A 580 31.23 -2.55 -6.53
CA TYR A 580 30.46 -3.77 -6.77
C TYR A 580 30.49 -4.71 -5.57
N THR A 581 31.63 -4.92 -4.90
CA THR A 581 31.69 -5.73 -3.67
C THR A 581 30.74 -5.21 -2.59
N LEU A 582 30.65 -3.89 -2.38
CA LEU A 582 29.74 -3.28 -1.41
C LEU A 582 28.27 -3.38 -1.84
N GLN A 583 27.99 -3.36 -3.15
CA GLN A 583 26.62 -3.43 -3.67
C GLN A 583 26.04 -4.84 -3.69
N VAL A 584 26.86 -5.89 -3.86
CA VAL A 584 26.37 -7.27 -4.08
C VAL A 584 25.32 -7.68 -3.06
N ILE A 585 25.58 -7.53 -1.75
CA ILE A 585 24.66 -7.96 -0.71
C ILE A 585 23.38 -7.08 -0.67
N PRO A 586 23.46 -5.76 -0.42
CA PRO A 586 22.26 -4.94 -0.27
C PRO A 586 21.41 -4.91 -1.54
N TYR A 587 22.04 -4.90 -2.72
CA TYR A 587 21.29 -4.84 -3.96
C TYR A 587 20.60 -6.16 -4.28
N THR A 588 21.27 -7.30 -4.05
CA THR A 588 20.64 -8.63 -4.19
C THR A 588 19.44 -8.78 -3.27
N LEU A 589 19.55 -8.36 -2.00
CA LEU A 589 18.44 -8.45 -1.05
C LEU A 589 17.23 -7.62 -1.50
N ILE A 590 17.46 -6.40 -1.97
CA ILE A 590 16.37 -5.53 -2.45
C ILE A 590 15.70 -6.12 -3.68
N VAL A 591 16.48 -6.59 -4.66
CA VAL A 591 15.91 -7.14 -5.90
C VAL A 591 15.22 -8.47 -5.67
N VAL A 592 15.81 -9.40 -4.92
CA VAL A 592 15.16 -10.66 -4.55
C VAL A 592 13.84 -10.39 -3.83
N LYS A 593 13.81 -9.45 -2.89
CA LYS A 593 12.58 -9.07 -2.19
C LYS A 593 11.56 -8.42 -3.12
N ALA A 594 11.99 -7.57 -4.04
CA ALA A 594 11.09 -6.96 -5.01
C ALA A 594 10.50 -8.04 -5.93
N THR A 595 11.31 -8.94 -6.47
CA THR A 595 10.90 -9.86 -7.53
C THR A 595 10.17 -11.10 -7.02
N PHE A 596 10.51 -11.57 -5.83
CA PHE A 596 9.92 -12.77 -5.23
C PHE A 596 8.98 -12.48 -4.06
N GLY A 597 9.10 -11.31 -3.41
CA GLY A 597 8.22 -10.91 -2.33
C GLY A 597 6.77 -10.75 -2.77
N SER A 598 5.86 -10.65 -1.80
CA SER A 598 4.41 -10.57 -2.03
C SER A 598 3.95 -9.30 -2.77
N ASP A 599 4.79 -8.26 -2.79
CA ASP A 599 4.45 -6.93 -3.30
C ASP A 599 5.67 -6.29 -3.97
N PHE A 600 5.81 -6.48 -5.29
CA PHE A 600 6.90 -5.90 -6.06
C PHE A 600 6.91 -4.38 -5.97
N MET A 601 5.78 -3.73 -6.21
CA MET A 601 5.73 -2.28 -6.27
C MET A 601 5.88 -1.65 -4.89
N GLY A 602 5.41 -2.28 -3.82
CA GLY A 602 5.64 -1.77 -2.49
C GLY A 602 7.10 -1.84 -2.07
N VAL A 603 7.82 -2.89 -2.46
CA VAL A 603 9.28 -2.94 -2.24
C VAL A 603 9.98 -1.87 -3.09
N VAL A 604 9.60 -1.70 -4.36
CA VAL A 604 10.17 -0.66 -5.23
C VAL A 604 9.91 0.73 -4.68
N VAL A 605 8.67 1.06 -4.31
CA VAL A 605 8.29 2.37 -3.75
C VAL A 605 8.90 2.59 -2.37
N ALA A 606 9.09 1.55 -1.56
CA ALA A 606 9.74 1.69 -0.27
C ALA A 606 11.25 1.93 -0.39
N ASN A 607 11.87 1.39 -1.44
CA ASN A 607 13.33 1.41 -1.61
C ASN A 607 13.78 2.22 -2.83
N TYR A 608 12.91 3.01 -3.44
CA TYR A 608 13.19 3.64 -4.74
C TYR A 608 14.47 4.46 -4.69
N ARG A 609 14.72 5.22 -3.61
CA ARG A 609 15.97 5.99 -3.47
C ARG A 609 17.22 5.11 -3.52
N TRP A 610 17.20 3.96 -2.85
CA TRP A 610 18.31 3.01 -2.86
C TRP A 610 18.44 2.30 -4.21
N ILE A 611 17.33 1.86 -4.79
CA ILE A 611 17.30 1.25 -6.12
C ILE A 611 17.84 2.24 -7.16
N PHE A 612 17.37 3.49 -7.15
CA PHE A 612 17.85 4.56 -8.01
C PHE A 612 19.31 4.89 -7.75
N ALA A 613 19.76 4.92 -6.50
CA ALA A 613 21.18 5.13 -6.20
C ALA A 613 22.05 4.02 -6.79
N PHE A 614 21.65 2.75 -6.67
CA PHE A 614 22.38 1.62 -7.27
C PHE A 614 22.36 1.69 -8.80
N VAL A 615 21.18 1.87 -9.40
CA VAL A 615 21.00 1.98 -10.86
C VAL A 615 21.81 3.15 -11.42
N SER A 616 21.74 4.32 -10.78
CA SER A 616 22.44 5.53 -11.21
C SER A 616 23.96 5.37 -11.06
N MET A 617 24.42 4.79 -9.95
CA MET A 617 25.85 4.51 -9.75
C MET A 617 26.37 3.59 -10.85
N GLN A 618 25.66 2.51 -11.19
CA GLN A 618 26.06 1.61 -12.27
C GLN A 618 26.02 2.27 -13.64
N ALA A 619 25.00 3.09 -13.93
CA ALA A 619 24.92 3.87 -15.17
C ALA A 619 26.15 4.78 -15.32
N VAL A 620 26.45 5.59 -14.30
CA VAL A 620 27.61 6.50 -14.29
C VAL A 620 28.91 5.70 -14.46
N MET A 621 29.07 4.55 -13.81
CA MET A 621 30.24 3.68 -13.99
C MET A 621 30.35 3.17 -15.44
N MET A 622 29.27 2.70 -16.06
CA MET A 622 29.31 2.29 -17.47
C MET A 622 29.67 3.44 -18.40
N LEU A 623 29.10 4.62 -18.16
CA LEU A 623 29.41 5.82 -18.96
C LEU A 623 30.88 6.21 -18.81
N THR A 624 31.40 6.14 -17.58
CA THR A 624 32.81 6.41 -17.28
C THR A 624 33.71 5.42 -18.00
N GLU A 625 33.42 4.11 -17.93
CA GLU A 625 34.21 3.11 -18.63
C GLU A 625 34.14 3.28 -20.15
N GLY A 626 32.95 3.48 -20.71
CA GLY A 626 32.78 3.74 -22.14
C GLY A 626 33.57 4.95 -22.61
N THR A 627 33.57 6.02 -21.83
CA THR A 627 34.32 7.25 -22.12
C THR A 627 35.83 7.03 -22.04
N VAL A 628 36.32 6.45 -20.95
CA VAL A 628 37.77 6.14 -20.78
C VAL A 628 38.25 5.21 -21.89
N ARG A 629 37.47 4.19 -22.25
CA ARG A 629 37.81 3.26 -23.33
C ARG A 629 37.74 3.94 -24.69
N GLY A 630 36.73 4.78 -24.94
CA GLY A 630 36.59 5.52 -26.19
C GLY A 630 37.77 6.44 -26.47
N ILE A 631 38.30 7.08 -25.43
CA ILE A 631 39.45 8.00 -25.53
C ILE A 631 40.78 7.23 -25.62
N LEU A 632 40.99 6.22 -24.76
CA LEU A 632 42.31 5.57 -24.65
C LEU A 632 42.49 4.39 -25.61
N LYS A 633 41.50 3.50 -25.71
CA LYS A 633 41.56 2.31 -26.55
C LYS A 633 40.15 1.80 -26.86
N LEU A 634 39.63 2.25 -27.99
CA LEU A 634 38.26 1.95 -28.41
C LEU A 634 38.02 0.44 -28.46
N ASN A 635 36.97 0.01 -27.78
CA ASN A 635 36.45 -1.34 -27.86
C ASN A 635 34.97 -1.27 -28.23
N LEU A 636 34.68 -1.40 -29.52
CA LEU A 636 33.32 -1.31 -30.06
C LEU A 636 32.35 -2.31 -29.43
N LEU A 637 32.85 -3.49 -29.05
CA LEU A 637 32.03 -4.51 -28.38
C LEU A 637 31.58 -4.05 -26.99
N LEU A 638 32.49 -3.45 -26.22
CA LEU A 638 32.20 -2.92 -24.89
C LEU A 638 31.30 -1.67 -24.94
N VAL A 639 31.58 -0.75 -25.87
CA VAL A 639 30.73 0.43 -26.09
C VAL A 639 29.32 0.02 -26.53
N GLY A 640 29.22 -0.94 -27.45
CA GLY A 640 27.95 -1.52 -27.89
C GLY A 640 27.18 -2.17 -26.73
N HIS A 641 27.87 -2.91 -25.85
CA HIS A 641 27.25 -3.49 -24.65
C HIS A 641 26.59 -2.43 -23.77
N HIS A 642 27.30 -1.35 -23.46
CA HIS A 642 26.76 -0.27 -22.63
C HIS A 642 25.57 0.41 -23.31
N LEU A 643 25.65 0.68 -24.62
CA LEU A 643 24.56 1.28 -25.38
C LEU A 643 23.28 0.44 -25.32
N VAL A 644 23.39 -0.87 -25.54
CA VAL A 644 22.22 -1.77 -25.51
C VAL A 644 21.61 -1.82 -24.11
N TRP A 645 22.42 -1.79 -23.05
CA TRP A 645 21.92 -1.70 -21.68
C TRP A 645 21.13 -0.41 -21.42
N TYR A 646 21.62 0.73 -21.91
CA TYR A 646 20.88 2.00 -21.83
C TYR A 646 19.54 1.95 -22.59
N CYS A 647 19.49 1.24 -23.72
CA CYS A 647 18.23 1.03 -24.44
C CYS A 647 17.21 0.23 -23.60
N VAL A 648 17.62 -0.79 -22.84
CA VAL A 648 16.72 -1.52 -21.94
C VAL A 648 16.12 -0.60 -20.87
N LEU A 649 16.96 0.25 -20.28
CA LEU A 649 16.53 1.26 -19.30
C LEU A 649 15.57 2.28 -19.90
N LEU A 650 15.85 2.74 -21.13
CA LEU A 650 15.00 3.69 -21.84
C LEU A 650 13.62 3.09 -22.12
N VAL A 651 13.55 1.83 -22.54
CA VAL A 651 12.26 1.14 -22.74
C VAL A 651 11.46 1.08 -21.43
N ALA A 652 12.11 0.77 -20.31
CA ALA A 652 11.44 0.75 -19.00
C ALA A 652 10.88 2.11 -18.60
N LEU A 653 11.62 3.19 -18.86
CA LEU A 653 11.22 4.55 -18.51
C LEU A 653 10.13 5.10 -19.44
N VAL A 654 10.28 4.94 -20.76
CA VAL A 654 9.38 5.52 -21.77
C VAL A 654 8.06 4.75 -21.85
N HIS A 655 8.11 3.42 -21.82
CA HIS A 655 6.89 2.60 -21.88
C HIS A 655 6.28 2.34 -20.50
N HIS A 656 6.92 2.82 -19.42
CA HIS A 656 6.52 2.58 -18.03
C HIS A 656 6.33 1.08 -17.71
N SER A 657 7.05 0.22 -18.43
CA SER A 657 6.85 -1.23 -18.43
C SER A 657 7.48 -1.88 -17.19
N ILE A 658 6.64 -2.53 -16.37
CA ILE A 658 7.13 -3.29 -15.21
C ILE A 658 7.98 -4.48 -15.64
N LEU A 659 7.69 -5.12 -16.78
CA LEU A 659 8.53 -6.18 -17.34
C LEU A 659 9.96 -5.65 -17.57
N ALA A 660 10.08 -4.54 -18.31
CA ALA A 660 11.37 -3.93 -18.61
C ALA A 660 12.11 -3.50 -17.33
N LEU A 661 11.38 -2.98 -16.33
CA LEU A 661 11.94 -2.63 -15.02
C LEU A 661 12.50 -3.85 -14.28
N LYS A 662 11.74 -4.96 -14.19
CA LYS A 662 12.19 -6.21 -13.55
C LYS A 662 13.40 -6.82 -14.24
N VAL A 663 13.36 -6.86 -15.58
CA VAL A 663 14.48 -7.32 -16.40
C VAL A 663 15.71 -6.44 -16.15
N GLY A 664 15.55 -5.12 -16.13
CA GLY A 664 16.61 -4.17 -15.83
C GLY A 664 17.25 -4.41 -14.45
N LEU A 665 16.43 -4.57 -13.40
CA LEU A 665 16.92 -4.87 -12.04
C LEU A 665 17.74 -6.16 -11.98
N TRP A 666 17.29 -7.22 -12.65
CA TRP A 666 18.03 -8.48 -12.70
C TRP A 666 19.36 -8.34 -13.46
N LEU A 667 19.35 -7.70 -14.64
CA LEU A 667 20.57 -7.45 -15.40
C LEU A 667 21.62 -6.70 -14.57
N GLN A 668 21.18 -5.72 -13.79
CA GLN A 668 22.05 -4.87 -12.96
C GLN A 668 22.57 -5.55 -11.69
N VAL A 669 21.76 -6.37 -11.01
CA VAL A 669 22.25 -7.15 -9.86
C VAL A 669 23.36 -8.08 -10.29
N PHE A 670 23.18 -8.79 -11.40
CA PHE A 670 24.19 -9.73 -11.91
C PHE A 670 25.47 -9.05 -12.41
N GLN A 671 25.40 -7.77 -12.75
CA GLN A 671 26.59 -6.96 -13.02
C GLN A 671 27.42 -6.70 -11.76
N ALA A 672 26.80 -6.50 -10.59
CA ALA A 672 27.54 -6.36 -9.34
C ALA A 672 28.34 -7.64 -9.00
N TYR A 673 27.88 -8.81 -9.45
CA TYR A 673 28.63 -10.06 -9.32
C TYR A 673 29.88 -10.15 -10.23
N GLU A 674 30.09 -9.18 -11.13
CA GLU A 674 31.34 -9.07 -11.90
C GLU A 674 32.50 -8.46 -11.09
N PHE A 675 32.32 -8.13 -9.80
CA PHE A 675 33.38 -7.61 -8.94
C PHE A 675 34.66 -8.48 -8.99
N GLY A 676 34.52 -9.80 -9.11
CA GLY A 676 35.65 -10.73 -9.20
C GLY A 676 36.56 -10.46 -10.41
N LEU A 677 36.00 -9.97 -11.52
CA LEU A 677 36.77 -9.62 -12.71
C LEU A 677 37.66 -8.42 -12.42
N TYR A 678 37.09 -7.38 -11.81
CA TYR A 678 37.81 -6.16 -11.47
C TYR A 678 38.89 -6.41 -10.41
N VAL A 679 38.62 -7.26 -9.42
CA VAL A 679 39.62 -7.71 -8.43
C VAL A 679 40.77 -8.44 -9.11
N ALA A 680 40.49 -9.37 -10.02
CA ALA A 680 41.52 -10.11 -10.75
C ALA A 680 42.35 -9.20 -11.67
N LEU A 681 41.70 -8.26 -12.38
CA LEU A 681 42.35 -7.27 -13.23
C LEU A 681 43.23 -6.32 -12.42
N LEU A 682 42.77 -5.88 -11.25
CA LEU A 682 43.54 -5.04 -10.35
C LEU A 682 44.79 -5.78 -9.85
N ALA A 683 44.64 -7.00 -9.34
CA ALA A 683 45.75 -7.82 -8.88
C ALA A 683 46.79 -8.06 -9.98
N TYR A 684 46.35 -8.37 -11.20
CA TYR A 684 47.23 -8.56 -12.35
C TYR A 684 48.02 -7.28 -12.69
N ARG A 685 47.35 -6.12 -12.74
CA ARG A 685 47.99 -4.84 -13.12
C ARG A 685 48.88 -4.24 -12.04
N LEU A 686 48.66 -4.60 -10.78
CA LEU A 686 49.54 -4.24 -9.66
C LEU A 686 50.67 -5.27 -9.44
N SER A 687 50.87 -6.19 -10.40
CA SER A 687 51.94 -7.19 -10.37
C SER A 687 51.89 -8.09 -9.12
N ALA A 688 50.68 -8.47 -8.67
CA ALA A 688 50.52 -9.42 -7.58
C ALA A 688 51.22 -10.77 -7.92
N PRO A 689 51.66 -11.54 -6.91
CA PRO A 689 52.30 -12.83 -7.14
C PRO A 689 51.43 -13.73 -8.02
N GLN A 690 52.07 -14.49 -8.92
CA GLN A 690 51.35 -15.24 -9.96
C GLN A 690 50.24 -16.14 -9.40
N ARG A 691 50.53 -16.86 -8.32
CA ARG A 691 49.56 -17.72 -7.63
C ARG A 691 48.34 -16.95 -7.12
N VAL A 692 48.55 -15.72 -6.63
CA VAL A 692 47.50 -14.88 -6.06
C VAL A 692 46.54 -14.41 -7.15
N PHE A 693 47.04 -13.80 -8.23
CA PHE A 693 46.13 -13.31 -9.28
C PHE A 693 45.46 -14.48 -10.03
N GLN A 694 46.14 -15.63 -10.20
CA GLN A 694 45.51 -16.82 -10.79
C GLN A 694 44.39 -17.37 -9.89
N ALA A 695 44.60 -17.43 -8.57
CA ALA A 695 43.56 -17.84 -7.63
C ALA A 695 42.35 -16.89 -7.67
N LEU A 696 42.60 -15.57 -7.69
CA LEU A 696 41.54 -14.56 -7.81
C LEU A 696 40.81 -14.65 -9.16
N ALA A 697 41.52 -14.89 -10.26
CA ALA A 697 40.92 -15.06 -11.58
C ALA A 697 40.07 -16.35 -11.67
N CYS A 698 40.53 -17.46 -11.10
CA CYS A 698 39.75 -18.69 -11.01
C CYS A 698 38.51 -18.51 -10.14
N ALA A 699 38.63 -17.89 -8.97
CA ALA A 699 37.50 -17.60 -8.09
C ALA A 699 36.48 -16.67 -8.78
N GLY A 700 36.95 -15.59 -9.42
CA GLY A 700 36.12 -14.67 -10.18
C GLY A 700 35.39 -15.35 -11.35
N LEU A 701 36.07 -16.24 -12.09
CA LEU A 701 35.46 -17.02 -13.17
C LEU A 701 34.40 -17.99 -12.64
N GLY A 702 34.65 -18.63 -11.49
CA GLY A 702 33.67 -19.50 -10.83
C GLY A 702 32.40 -18.74 -10.42
N ILE A 703 32.56 -17.59 -9.75
CA ILE A 703 31.45 -16.71 -9.38
C ILE A 703 30.69 -16.25 -10.63
N PHE A 704 31.40 -15.80 -11.67
CA PHE A 704 30.80 -15.39 -12.93
C PHE A 704 29.99 -16.53 -13.57
N GLY A 705 30.54 -17.74 -13.64
CA GLY A 705 29.83 -18.90 -14.20
C GLY A 705 28.53 -19.23 -13.46
N ILE A 706 28.59 -19.33 -12.13
CA ILE A 706 27.41 -19.61 -11.29
C ILE A 706 26.35 -18.53 -11.48
N THR A 707 26.77 -17.26 -11.46
CA THR A 707 25.86 -16.12 -11.53
C THR A 707 25.23 -15.96 -12.91
N ARG A 708 25.94 -16.29 -14.00
CA ARG A 708 25.34 -16.32 -15.35
C ARG A 708 24.31 -17.44 -15.54
N ILE A 709 24.54 -18.60 -14.94
CA ILE A 709 23.55 -19.68 -14.94
C ILE A 709 22.29 -19.23 -14.19
N ALA A 710 22.45 -18.66 -12.99
CA ALA A 710 21.34 -18.12 -12.20
C ALA A 710 20.58 -17.02 -12.97
N GLN A 711 21.29 -16.06 -13.57
CA GLN A 711 20.70 -15.02 -14.40
C GLN A 711 19.87 -15.59 -15.55
N THR A 712 20.39 -16.62 -16.24
CA THR A 712 19.70 -17.26 -17.36
C THR A 712 18.39 -17.89 -16.91
N ILE A 713 18.41 -18.66 -15.82
CA ILE A 713 17.21 -19.29 -15.25
C ILE A 713 16.17 -18.23 -14.89
N LEU A 714 16.60 -17.14 -14.25
CA LEU A 714 15.70 -16.08 -13.81
C LEU A 714 15.08 -15.30 -14.98
N LEU A 715 15.87 -14.96 -15.99
CA LEU A 715 15.37 -14.29 -17.19
C LEU A 715 14.39 -15.18 -17.96
N LEU A 716 14.69 -16.48 -18.11
CA LEU A 716 13.78 -17.44 -18.74
C LEU A 716 12.44 -17.53 -17.99
N ALA A 717 12.48 -17.57 -16.66
CA ALA A 717 11.27 -17.61 -15.84
C ALA A 717 10.47 -16.29 -15.92
N VAL A 718 11.13 -15.12 -15.96
CA VAL A 718 10.46 -13.83 -16.16
C VAL A 718 9.79 -13.78 -17.53
N TYR A 719 10.50 -14.05 -18.63
CA TYR A 719 9.91 -13.99 -19.97
C TYR A 719 8.86 -15.08 -20.20
N GLY A 720 9.13 -16.33 -19.83
CA GLY A 720 8.22 -17.46 -19.99
C GLY A 720 6.92 -17.25 -19.25
N GLY A 721 6.98 -16.81 -17.99
CA GLY A 721 5.78 -16.53 -17.19
C GLY A 721 5.02 -15.27 -17.64
N SER A 722 5.66 -14.36 -18.36
CA SER A 722 5.07 -13.08 -18.77
C SER A 722 4.48 -13.08 -20.18
N TYR A 723 4.79 -14.08 -21.01
CA TYR A 723 4.40 -14.11 -22.43
C TYR A 723 2.88 -14.12 -22.64
N GLN A 724 2.18 -15.16 -22.14
CA GLN A 724 0.72 -15.30 -22.31
C GLN A 724 -0.04 -14.08 -21.78
N ARG A 725 0.55 -13.49 -20.76
CA ARG A 725 0.08 -12.34 -20.01
C ARG A 725 0.22 -11.04 -20.80
N GLN A 726 1.37 -10.79 -21.42
CA GLN A 726 1.55 -9.65 -22.33
C GLN A 726 0.74 -9.79 -23.62
N ALA A 727 0.61 -11.02 -24.13
CA ALA A 727 -0.25 -11.31 -25.28
C ALA A 727 -1.72 -10.92 -25.01
N LYS A 728 -2.23 -11.17 -23.80
CA LYS A 728 -3.59 -10.77 -23.39
C LYS A 728 -3.79 -9.24 -23.29
N GLN A 729 -2.73 -8.45 -23.04
CA GLN A 729 -2.82 -6.99 -22.94
C GLN A 729 -2.57 -6.26 -24.28
N GLY A 730 -2.15 -6.97 -25.33
CA GLY A 730 -1.82 -6.35 -26.61
C GLY A 730 -0.47 -5.63 -26.65
N ASP A 731 0.40 -5.79 -25.64
CA ASP A 731 1.73 -5.16 -25.57
C ASP A 731 2.87 -6.17 -25.84
N LEU A 732 2.69 -6.99 -26.88
CA LEU A 732 3.72 -7.91 -27.36
C LEU A 732 4.95 -7.17 -27.94
N ALA A 733 4.78 -5.93 -28.40
CA ALA A 733 5.88 -5.14 -28.95
C ALA A 733 6.96 -4.87 -27.90
N THR A 734 6.58 -4.37 -26.72
CA THR A 734 7.53 -4.13 -25.62
C THR A 734 8.18 -5.42 -25.15
N PHE A 735 7.44 -6.53 -25.10
CA PHE A 735 7.98 -7.86 -24.80
C PHE A 735 9.09 -8.28 -25.76
N TRP A 736 8.86 -8.20 -27.07
CA TRP A 736 9.84 -8.63 -28.07
C TRP A 736 11.06 -7.71 -28.12
N VAL A 737 10.84 -6.39 -28.05
CA VAL A 737 11.94 -5.40 -28.04
C VAL A 737 12.86 -5.64 -26.85
N THR A 738 12.30 -5.77 -25.64
CA THR A 738 13.09 -6.02 -24.43
C THR A 738 13.83 -7.35 -24.49
N LEU A 739 13.18 -8.42 -24.99
CA LEU A 739 13.81 -9.72 -25.16
C LEU A 739 15.02 -9.67 -26.11
N ILE A 740 14.88 -9.01 -27.27
CA ILE A 740 15.98 -8.87 -28.23
C ILE A 740 17.15 -8.12 -27.60
N LEU A 741 16.89 -6.99 -26.94
CA LEU A 741 17.94 -6.22 -26.27
C LEU A 741 18.67 -7.06 -25.21
N VAL A 742 17.93 -7.84 -24.42
CA VAL A 742 18.51 -8.72 -23.38
C VAL A 742 19.35 -9.83 -23.99
N LEU A 743 18.91 -10.46 -25.08
CA LEU A 743 19.69 -11.49 -25.77
C LEU A 743 21.01 -10.92 -26.30
N VAL A 744 21.00 -9.69 -26.84
CA VAL A 744 22.22 -9.00 -27.29
C VAL A 744 23.15 -8.71 -26.10
N VAL A 745 22.63 -8.15 -25.00
CA VAL A 745 23.41 -7.91 -23.77
C VAL A 745 24.04 -9.21 -23.27
N PHE A 746 23.25 -10.26 -23.18
CA PHE A 746 23.66 -11.57 -22.68
C PHE A 746 24.76 -12.19 -23.56
N PHE A 747 24.62 -12.13 -24.89
CA PHE A 747 25.64 -12.65 -25.80
C PHE A 747 26.96 -11.89 -25.66
N ILE A 748 26.91 -10.55 -25.57
CA ILE A 748 28.12 -9.74 -25.40
C ILE A 748 28.79 -10.03 -24.04
N GLN A 749 28.03 -10.33 -22.98
CA GLN A 749 28.58 -10.67 -21.66
C GLN A 749 29.47 -11.93 -21.68
N PHE A 750 29.30 -12.86 -22.62
CA PHE A 750 30.23 -13.99 -22.76
C PHE A 750 31.66 -13.56 -23.13
N TYR A 751 31.84 -12.36 -23.69
CA TYR A 751 33.17 -11.80 -23.91
C TYR A 751 34.01 -11.74 -22.63
N THR A 752 33.39 -11.60 -21.46
CA THR A 752 34.06 -11.62 -20.16
C THR A 752 34.82 -12.93 -19.90
N VAL A 753 34.32 -14.07 -20.40
CA VAL A 753 35.01 -15.37 -20.32
C VAL A 753 36.34 -15.31 -21.08
N SER A 754 36.36 -14.64 -22.24
CA SER A 754 37.59 -14.45 -23.02
C SER A 754 38.65 -13.64 -22.26
N ILE A 755 38.22 -12.69 -21.40
CA ILE A 755 39.11 -11.90 -20.56
C ILE A 755 39.73 -12.78 -19.47
N TYR A 756 38.92 -13.57 -18.76
CA TYR A 756 39.43 -14.53 -17.78
C TYR A 756 40.37 -15.56 -18.40
N TYR A 757 40.04 -16.10 -19.57
CA TYR A 757 40.91 -17.04 -20.28
C TYR A 757 42.28 -16.42 -20.60
N LYS A 758 42.30 -15.17 -21.09
CA LYS A 758 43.55 -14.44 -21.36
C LYS A 758 44.36 -14.20 -20.07
N LEU A 759 43.71 -13.87 -18.95
CA LEU A 759 44.37 -13.70 -17.64
C LEU A 759 45.03 -15.01 -17.16
N LEU A 760 44.30 -16.12 -17.25
CA LEU A 760 44.78 -17.43 -16.80
C LEU A 760 45.93 -17.96 -17.66
N ARG A 761 45.84 -17.81 -19.00
CA ARG A 761 46.88 -18.23 -19.95
C ARG A 761 48.18 -17.42 -19.82
N ARG A 762 48.10 -16.12 -19.53
CA ARG A 762 49.30 -15.29 -19.31
C ARG A 762 50.06 -15.67 -18.04
N GLY A 763 49.41 -16.28 -17.07
CA GLY A 763 50.07 -16.82 -15.89
C GLY A 763 50.90 -18.08 -16.20
N THR A 764 50.48 -18.94 -17.14
CA THR A 764 51.20 -20.20 -17.40
C THR A 764 52.49 -20.05 -18.19
N THR A 765 52.68 -18.93 -18.91
CA THR A 765 53.86 -18.68 -19.76
C THR A 765 55.06 -18.03 -19.05
N ALA A 766 54.95 -17.66 -17.76
CA ALA A 766 56.02 -17.00 -16.99
C ALA A 766 57.01 -17.97 -16.31
N ARG A 767 57.39 -19.07 -16.98
CA ARG A 767 58.52 -19.94 -16.61
C ARG A 767 59.66 -19.76 -17.62
N SER A 768 60.32 -18.61 -17.57
CA SER A 768 61.66 -18.43 -18.15
C SER A 768 62.40 -17.40 -17.30
N PRO A 769 63.48 -17.79 -16.59
CA PRO A 769 64.30 -16.84 -15.86
C PRO A 769 65.19 -16.11 -16.87
N GLY A 770 64.80 -14.89 -17.21
CA GLY A 770 65.65 -13.98 -18.01
C GLY A 770 64.97 -13.45 -19.26
N LEU A 771 63.98 -12.58 -19.11
CA LEU A 771 63.72 -11.54 -20.11
C LEU A 771 63.27 -10.26 -19.40
N LYS A 772 64.00 -9.19 -19.72
CA LYS A 772 63.74 -7.82 -19.29
C LYS A 772 62.29 -7.43 -19.62
N ALA A 773 61.70 -6.61 -18.76
CA ALA A 773 60.42 -5.97 -18.99
C ALA A 773 60.45 -5.22 -20.33
N ASP A 774 59.80 -5.79 -21.35
CA ASP A 774 59.54 -5.10 -22.60
C ASP A 774 58.30 -4.24 -22.44
N HIS A 775 58.52 -2.94 -22.22
CA HIS A 775 57.52 -1.91 -22.36
C HIS A 775 57.32 -1.58 -23.85
N SER A 776 56.75 -2.50 -24.63
CA SER A 776 56.26 -2.17 -25.98
C SER A 776 55.10 -3.09 -26.38
N GLY A 777 53.89 -2.73 -25.95
CA GLY A 777 52.66 -3.38 -26.39
C GLY A 777 52.16 -2.85 -27.74
N HIS A 778 52.96 -2.97 -28.80
CA HIS A 778 52.50 -2.78 -30.17
C HIS A 778 52.18 -4.13 -30.84
N SER A 779 51.09 -4.12 -31.62
CA SER A 779 50.66 -5.12 -32.60
C SER A 779 49.98 -6.40 -32.07
N GLU A 780 48.66 -6.44 -32.25
CA GLU A 780 47.99 -7.53 -32.97
C GLU A 780 46.63 -7.00 -33.49
N MET A 781 46.67 -6.44 -34.70
CA MET A 781 45.51 -6.16 -35.56
C MET A 781 45.55 -7.16 -36.72
N MET A 782 44.44 -7.87 -36.97
CA MET A 782 44.18 -8.44 -38.30
C MET A 782 43.86 -7.29 -39.28
N PRO A 783 44.30 -7.34 -40.54
CA PRO A 783 44.12 -6.24 -41.47
C PRO A 783 42.70 -6.26 -42.05
N LEU A 784 41.95 -5.17 -41.87
CA LEU A 784 40.83 -4.85 -42.76
C LEU A 784 41.32 -3.84 -43.79
N LYS A 785 41.23 -4.25 -45.05
CA LYS A 785 41.58 -3.47 -46.24
C LYS A 785 40.71 -2.21 -46.36
N GLY A 786 41.37 -1.08 -46.59
CA GLY A 786 40.98 -0.04 -47.57
C GLY A 786 39.84 0.90 -47.20
N GLY A 787 40.15 2.20 -47.07
CA GLY A 787 39.14 3.27 -47.10
C GLY A 787 39.65 4.61 -46.59
N ALA A 788 40.25 5.38 -47.51
CA ALA A 788 40.63 6.80 -47.50
C ALA A 788 40.37 7.67 -46.25
N ALA A 789 41.45 8.32 -45.81
CA ALA A 789 41.47 9.44 -44.88
C ALA A 789 40.75 10.68 -45.45
N SER A 790 40.01 11.38 -44.59
CA SER A 790 39.89 12.84 -44.67
C SER A 790 40.09 13.43 -43.28
N VAL A 791 41.13 14.24 -43.17
CA VAL A 791 41.55 14.99 -41.98
C VAL A 791 40.82 16.33 -42.02
N ILE A 792 40.08 16.67 -40.98
CA ILE A 792 39.70 18.07 -40.70
C ILE A 792 40.37 18.46 -39.39
N SER A 793 41.43 19.24 -39.53
CA SER A 793 42.10 20.00 -38.48
C SER A 793 41.26 21.21 -38.09
N LEU A 794 41.03 21.40 -36.80
CA LEU A 794 40.66 22.71 -36.24
C LEU A 794 41.66 23.05 -35.14
N GLN A 795 42.65 23.86 -35.52
CA GLN A 795 43.48 24.61 -34.60
C GLN A 795 42.63 25.68 -33.90
N ALA A 796 42.72 25.72 -32.58
CA ALA A 796 42.21 26.80 -31.75
C ALA A 796 43.33 27.84 -31.53
N SER A 797 43.01 29.08 -31.89
CA SER A 797 43.63 30.34 -31.43
C SER A 797 42.45 31.23 -31.03
N ALA A 798 42.42 32.03 -29.97
CA ALA A 798 43.36 32.34 -28.91
C ALA A 798 42.55 33.06 -27.81
N ALA A 799 42.90 32.83 -26.55
CA ALA A 799 43.15 33.82 -25.49
C ALA A 799 43.28 33.09 -24.15
#